data_AF-A0A0F3IL96-F1
#
_entry.id   AF-A0A0F3IL96-F1
#
_cell.length_a   1.000
_cell.length_b   1.000
_cell.length_c   1.000
_cell.angle_alpha   90.00
_cell.angle_beta   90.00
_cell.angle_gamma   90.00
#
_symmetry.space_group_name_H-M   'P 1'
#
loop_
_entity.id
_entity.type
_entity.pdbx_description
1 polymer ?
#
loop_
_entity_poly.entity_id
_entity_poly.type
_entity_poly.pdbx_seq_one_letter_code
_entity_poly.pdbx_strand_id
1 'polypeptide(L)'
;MLQALANANRSTGLTHVFGAVTSPVAAGVGIKTMNSLDKPNYLTGIGTPQPVAEIFRLAKQVNPKLKTVGVVWNPAEVNSEYCTKEARKISAELGITLLEAPVEQAKDVREAARSLVARGVEAFWTGGDATVNGNVESLTDVAKAAKIPVFSNIAGHAKRGGLFDLGADYHEVGAEIGRIAAQILTGKSPAEIPVKDFVPKRIILNEQRRAELTEDWQFPADMVNQAYSIIDVNGAEHDKAVAAPLSPVVAKPDKQYKVGLAFYAPEPGVDSVMSGLREGLSKQGFVEGKNLTFMSMHAQGEIGQIPTMGQVLDNSDVDAILTLTTPVLQGVAMAAKHKPAVFTYVTDPLAAGAGKSYTEHLPNLTGIGSLLPVADMLSLSLKVLPKLKVIGTLYNPSEANSVKVVEIMRAECAKRGLTLEEVPISTTAEAVQGAQALAARHVDVFMSVGDNTMYQALDGISKIAKNSDIPLILDQPEFIEHDALMVVGIDYKESGKAAADLLTKVLTGVKPATLPFQNVSKQVILLNEASAKRLHITFPNELTALATATAAPQPALNHTWKIKRLLYVESPPAEQALQGIDDGFKAAGLTSGKDFVLSDASAQADMTILSGIADTINSDGTELVMTLSTPTLETVLHKVKKLPIVFTFVADPVVAGAGKSDTEHLANVTGVYTLAPYKEMVALLKQYYPDFKKVGTLFTPGEDNSVYNKNVFVETAKQQGIEVVTLPVNSASELPNAALAIAAQPIDAWVQILDNQIVSGFTAITQAAARAKKPLLTFTESGVQQGAALAFTMDYYQAGFDAATKAAEVMRGKNPKDIAFSRPGKIRLIISEQHAQNLRLPMPADLLAKADKRL
;
A
#
# COMPACT_ATOMS: atom_id res chain seq x y z
N MET A 1 -11.67 -39.21 12.47
CA MET A 1 -10.71 -39.22 13.61
C MET A 1 -11.02 -38.16 14.66
N LEU A 2 -11.11 -36.86 14.32
CA LEU A 2 -11.41 -35.78 15.28
C LEU A 2 -12.60 -36.08 16.20
N GLN A 3 -13.74 -36.49 15.63
CA GLN A 3 -14.94 -36.82 16.39
C GLN A 3 -14.71 -37.89 17.46
N ALA A 4 -14.03 -38.99 17.10
CA ALA A 4 -13.73 -40.09 18.03
C ALA A 4 -12.83 -39.63 19.19
N LEU A 5 -11.74 -38.90 18.86
CA LEU A 5 -10.81 -38.38 19.88
C LEU A 5 -11.46 -37.32 20.77
N ALA A 6 -12.26 -36.41 20.19
CA ALA A 6 -12.98 -35.40 20.96
C ALA A 6 -14.01 -36.04 21.91
N ASN A 7 -14.69 -37.10 21.48
CA ASN A 7 -15.63 -37.84 22.32
C ASN A 7 -14.92 -38.56 23.47
N ALA A 8 -13.78 -39.20 23.21
CA ALA A 8 -12.97 -39.83 24.25
C ALA A 8 -12.42 -38.80 25.27
N ASN A 9 -12.07 -37.60 24.80
CA ASN A 9 -11.47 -36.54 25.62
C ASN A 9 -12.50 -35.72 26.43
N ARG A 10 -13.81 -36.01 26.32
CA ARG A 10 -14.87 -35.23 27.03
C ARG A 10 -14.71 -35.26 28.56
N SER A 11 -14.14 -36.33 29.11
CA SER A 11 -13.98 -36.54 30.56
C SER A 11 -12.62 -36.06 31.09
N THR A 12 -11.60 -36.00 30.24
CA THR A 12 -10.22 -35.70 30.63
C THR A 12 -9.83 -34.25 30.42
N GLY A 13 -10.46 -33.54 29.48
CA GLY A 13 -10.19 -32.12 29.23
C GLY A 13 -8.76 -31.83 28.75
N LEU A 14 -8.06 -32.84 28.19
CA LEU A 14 -6.71 -32.65 27.67
C LEU A 14 -6.73 -31.66 26.51
N THR A 15 -5.70 -30.83 26.42
CA THR A 15 -5.56 -29.90 25.30
C THR A 15 -5.50 -30.66 23.99
N HIS A 16 -6.41 -30.32 23.08
CA HIS A 16 -6.57 -30.96 21.78
C HIS A 16 -6.41 -29.92 20.68
N VAL A 17 -5.34 -30.04 19.90
CA VAL A 17 -5.12 -29.27 18.67
C VAL A 17 -5.37 -30.18 17.47
N PHE A 18 -6.28 -29.78 16.59
CA PHE A 18 -6.61 -30.55 15.38
C PHE A 18 -6.28 -29.80 14.09
N GLY A 19 -6.16 -30.55 13.00
CA GLY A 19 -6.17 -29.99 11.65
C GLY A 19 -6.34 -31.09 10.59
N ALA A 20 -6.31 -30.71 9.31
CA ALA A 20 -6.75 -31.56 8.20
C ALA A 20 -8.19 -32.09 8.38
N VAL A 21 -9.11 -31.22 8.82
CA VAL A 21 -10.51 -31.54 9.07
C VAL A 21 -11.40 -30.71 8.16
N THR A 22 -12.10 -31.34 7.21
CA THR A 22 -12.95 -30.66 6.23
C THR A 22 -14.02 -29.76 6.86
N SER A 23 -14.72 -30.24 7.89
CA SER A 23 -15.68 -29.44 8.63
C SER A 23 -15.70 -29.85 10.10
N PRO A 24 -15.01 -29.10 10.98
CA PRO A 24 -15.03 -29.34 12.42
C PRO A 24 -16.43 -29.18 13.04
N VAL A 25 -17.26 -28.30 12.46
CA VAL A 25 -18.67 -28.13 12.85
C VAL A 25 -19.46 -29.38 12.52
N ALA A 26 -19.37 -29.90 11.28
CA ALA A 26 -20.07 -31.12 10.88
C ALA A 26 -19.60 -32.37 11.66
N ALA A 27 -18.34 -32.37 12.12
CA ALA A 27 -17.82 -33.43 12.98
C ALA A 27 -18.51 -33.49 14.37
N GLY A 28 -19.28 -32.47 14.76
CA GLY A 28 -20.12 -32.50 15.96
C GLY A 28 -19.35 -32.46 17.27
N VAL A 29 -18.17 -31.82 17.29
CA VAL A 29 -17.26 -31.79 18.45
C VAL A 29 -17.45 -30.59 19.38
N GLY A 30 -18.63 -29.96 19.34
CA GLY A 30 -18.97 -28.80 20.17
C GLY A 30 -18.54 -27.44 19.61
N ILE A 31 -17.98 -27.40 18.39
CA ILE A 31 -17.69 -26.16 17.66
C ILE A 31 -18.98 -25.73 16.95
N LYS A 32 -19.50 -24.54 17.26
CA LYS A 32 -20.75 -24.05 16.65
C LYS A 32 -20.51 -23.28 15.35
N THR A 33 -19.50 -22.42 15.35
CA THR A 33 -19.19 -21.53 14.23
C THR A 33 -17.69 -21.44 14.00
N MET A 34 -17.28 -21.48 12.73
CA MET A 34 -15.90 -21.21 12.33
C MET A 34 -15.54 -19.74 12.60
N ASN A 35 -14.24 -19.45 12.69
CA ASN A 35 -13.67 -18.14 13.00
C ASN A 35 -14.16 -17.53 14.32
N SER A 36 -14.49 -18.39 15.29
CA SER A 36 -15.05 -17.98 16.58
C SER A 36 -14.38 -18.69 17.76
N LEU A 37 -14.64 -18.18 18.96
CA LEU A 37 -14.28 -18.82 20.23
C LEU A 37 -15.42 -19.69 20.79
N ASP A 38 -16.53 -19.87 20.06
CA ASP A 38 -17.67 -20.70 20.49
C ASP A 38 -17.39 -22.19 20.24
N LYS A 39 -16.60 -22.75 21.16
CA LYS A 39 -16.05 -24.10 21.13
C LYS A 39 -15.63 -24.56 22.54
N PRO A 40 -15.38 -25.86 22.78
CA PRO A 40 -14.85 -26.32 24.05
C PRO A 40 -13.50 -25.67 24.40
N ASN A 41 -13.30 -25.29 25.67
CA ASN A 41 -12.10 -24.57 26.14
C ASN A 41 -10.78 -25.33 25.93
N TYR A 42 -10.85 -26.66 25.86
CA TYR A 42 -9.69 -27.53 25.65
C TYR A 42 -9.41 -27.82 24.16
N LEU A 43 -10.26 -27.35 23.25
CA LEU A 43 -10.23 -27.69 21.83
C LEU A 43 -9.93 -26.44 20.99
N THR A 44 -8.94 -26.55 20.11
CA THR A 44 -8.66 -25.56 19.06
C THR A 44 -8.03 -26.23 17.85
N GLY A 45 -7.85 -25.51 16.74
CA GLY A 45 -7.33 -26.06 15.51
C GLY A 45 -7.83 -25.36 14.25
N ILE A 46 -7.60 -25.99 13.11
CA ILE A 46 -7.98 -25.44 11.80
C ILE A 46 -8.89 -26.38 11.02
N GLY A 47 -9.91 -25.80 10.40
CA GLY A 47 -10.72 -26.43 9.37
C GLY A 47 -10.06 -26.32 8.00
N THR A 48 -10.18 -27.35 7.18
CA THR A 48 -9.66 -27.40 5.81
C THR A 48 -10.80 -27.75 4.82
N PRO A 49 -11.84 -26.90 4.70
CA PRO A 49 -12.94 -27.17 3.79
C PRO A 49 -12.42 -27.25 2.35
N GLN A 50 -12.74 -28.35 1.67
CA GLN A 50 -12.24 -28.59 0.31
C GLN A 50 -12.92 -27.63 -0.67
N PRO A 51 -12.21 -27.04 -1.65
CA PRO A 51 -12.76 -26.07 -2.60
C PRO A 51 -13.56 -26.77 -3.71
N VAL A 52 -14.65 -27.44 -3.33
CA VAL A 52 -15.46 -28.28 -4.24
C VAL A 52 -16.11 -27.45 -5.35
N ALA A 53 -16.72 -26.31 -5.02
CA ALA A 53 -17.37 -25.49 -6.03
C ALA A 53 -16.37 -24.93 -7.08
N GLU A 54 -15.19 -24.52 -6.61
CA GLU A 54 -14.15 -23.94 -7.46
C GLU A 54 -13.57 -24.97 -8.43
N ILE A 55 -13.28 -26.18 -7.96
CA ILE A 55 -12.69 -27.20 -8.83
C ILE A 55 -13.66 -27.67 -9.93
N PHE A 56 -14.96 -27.69 -9.66
CA PHE A 56 -15.98 -27.99 -10.68
C PHE A 56 -16.09 -26.88 -11.73
N ARG A 57 -15.94 -25.61 -11.33
CA ARG A 57 -15.87 -24.48 -12.28
C ARG A 57 -14.60 -24.56 -13.13
N LEU A 58 -13.45 -24.89 -12.54
CA LEU A 58 -12.22 -25.14 -13.29
C LEU A 58 -12.39 -26.32 -14.27
N ALA A 59 -13.02 -27.41 -13.85
CA ALA A 59 -13.30 -28.54 -14.73
C ALA A 59 -14.14 -28.12 -15.96
N LYS A 60 -15.10 -27.21 -15.78
CA LYS A 60 -15.87 -26.60 -16.88
C LYS A 60 -15.05 -25.65 -17.76
N GLN A 61 -14.04 -24.98 -17.22
CA GLN A 61 -13.13 -24.17 -18.04
C GLN A 61 -12.19 -25.07 -18.86
N VAL A 62 -11.70 -26.15 -18.26
CA VAL A 62 -10.84 -27.14 -18.94
C VAL A 62 -11.61 -27.90 -20.02
N ASN A 63 -12.88 -28.23 -19.78
CA ASN A 63 -13.80 -28.80 -20.76
C ASN A 63 -15.21 -28.18 -20.64
N PRO A 64 -15.54 -27.18 -21.48
CA PRO A 64 -16.86 -26.52 -21.47
C PRO A 64 -18.03 -27.47 -21.73
N LYS A 65 -17.78 -28.58 -22.46
CA LYS A 65 -18.78 -29.56 -22.85
C LYS A 65 -19.04 -30.63 -21.77
N LEU A 66 -18.31 -30.63 -20.65
CA LEU A 66 -18.45 -31.63 -19.58
C LEU A 66 -19.89 -31.69 -19.04
N LYS A 67 -20.54 -32.86 -19.10
CA LYS A 67 -21.93 -33.10 -18.69
C LYS A 67 -22.06 -34.11 -17.56
N THR A 68 -21.13 -35.04 -17.41
CA THR A 68 -21.27 -36.14 -16.44
C THR A 68 -19.99 -36.36 -15.66
N VAL A 69 -20.04 -36.21 -14.33
CA VAL A 69 -18.91 -36.43 -13.43
C VAL A 69 -19.21 -37.60 -12.50
N GLY A 70 -18.27 -38.54 -12.40
CA GLY A 70 -18.33 -39.67 -11.48
C GLY A 70 -17.65 -39.37 -10.15
N VAL A 71 -18.22 -39.84 -9.04
CA VAL A 71 -17.57 -39.82 -7.73
C VAL A 71 -17.74 -41.16 -7.03
N VAL A 72 -16.60 -41.76 -6.67
CA VAL A 72 -16.54 -42.87 -5.71
C VAL A 72 -16.35 -42.24 -4.33
N TRP A 73 -17.17 -42.61 -3.35
CA TRP A 73 -17.14 -41.97 -2.03
C TRP A 73 -17.66 -42.89 -0.92
N ASN A 74 -17.24 -42.66 0.31
CA ASN A 74 -17.63 -43.39 1.49
C ASN A 74 -18.64 -42.58 2.32
N PRO A 75 -19.94 -42.95 2.31
CA PRO A 75 -20.96 -42.22 3.06
C PRO A 75 -20.82 -42.29 4.57
N ALA A 76 -20.02 -43.22 5.10
CA ALA A 76 -19.74 -43.29 6.53
C ALA A 76 -18.75 -42.22 7.02
N GLU A 77 -18.05 -41.54 6.10
CA GLU A 77 -17.10 -40.47 6.43
C GLU A 77 -17.75 -39.08 6.34
N VAL A 78 -17.77 -38.34 7.47
CA VAL A 78 -18.37 -36.99 7.54
C VAL A 78 -17.75 -36.01 6.54
N ASN A 79 -16.42 -36.07 6.35
CA ASN A 79 -15.67 -35.29 5.37
C ASN A 79 -16.11 -35.61 3.93
N SER A 80 -16.29 -36.89 3.62
CA SER A 80 -16.74 -37.36 2.31
C SER A 80 -18.16 -36.92 2.03
N GLU A 81 -19.07 -37.13 2.98
CA GLU A 81 -20.47 -36.72 2.86
C GLU A 81 -20.62 -35.21 2.68
N TYR A 82 -19.84 -34.42 3.43
CA TYR A 82 -19.82 -32.96 3.29
C TYR A 82 -19.41 -32.55 1.87
N CYS A 83 -18.30 -33.07 1.36
CA CYS A 83 -17.82 -32.77 0.02
C CYS A 83 -18.83 -33.20 -1.05
N THR A 84 -19.42 -34.40 -0.95
CA THR A 84 -20.38 -34.91 -1.93
C THR A 84 -21.67 -34.09 -1.94
N LYS A 85 -22.14 -33.61 -0.78
CA LYS A 85 -23.29 -32.67 -0.73
C LYS A 85 -23.00 -31.35 -1.45
N GLU A 86 -21.80 -30.79 -1.27
CA GLU A 86 -21.39 -29.59 -2.01
C GLU A 86 -21.24 -29.86 -3.51
N ALA A 87 -20.71 -31.02 -3.89
CA ALA A 87 -20.59 -31.44 -5.29
C ALA A 87 -21.96 -31.55 -5.97
N ARG A 88 -22.99 -32.09 -5.29
CA ARG A 88 -24.36 -32.12 -5.81
C ARG A 88 -24.89 -30.73 -6.14
N LYS A 89 -24.66 -29.76 -5.24
CA LYS A 89 -25.11 -28.37 -5.41
C LYS A 89 -24.45 -27.71 -6.63
N ILE A 90 -23.11 -27.73 -6.69
CA ILE A 90 -22.39 -27.09 -7.81
C ILE A 90 -22.63 -27.84 -9.12
N SER A 91 -22.80 -29.16 -9.09
CA SER A 91 -23.13 -29.92 -10.30
C SER A 91 -24.48 -29.50 -10.87
N ALA A 92 -25.50 -29.29 -10.02
CA ALA A 92 -26.79 -28.76 -10.44
C ALA A 92 -26.69 -27.35 -11.02
N GLU A 93 -25.89 -26.47 -10.41
CA GLU A 93 -25.61 -25.10 -10.90
C GLU A 93 -24.96 -25.11 -12.29
N LEU A 94 -24.02 -26.02 -12.53
CA LEU A 94 -23.25 -26.10 -13.79
C LEU A 94 -23.88 -26.99 -14.86
N GLY A 95 -25.07 -27.56 -14.61
CA GLY A 95 -25.72 -28.50 -15.51
C GLY A 95 -24.95 -29.82 -15.70
N ILE A 96 -24.23 -30.25 -14.67
CA ILE A 96 -23.48 -31.51 -14.62
C ILE A 96 -24.32 -32.56 -13.87
N THR A 97 -24.42 -33.75 -14.45
CA THR A 97 -24.96 -34.93 -13.78
C THR A 97 -23.86 -35.58 -12.94
N LEU A 98 -24.04 -35.59 -11.61
CA LEU A 98 -23.13 -36.26 -10.69
C LEU A 98 -23.56 -37.74 -10.53
N LEU A 99 -22.73 -38.66 -11.01
CA LEU A 99 -22.94 -40.10 -10.84
C LEU A 99 -22.15 -40.60 -9.62
N GLU A 100 -22.88 -41.06 -8.61
CA GLU A 100 -22.30 -41.50 -7.35
C GLU A 100 -22.17 -43.02 -7.29
N ALA A 101 -21.10 -43.50 -6.68
CA ALA A 101 -20.89 -44.90 -6.31
C ALA A 101 -20.35 -45.00 -4.87
N PRO A 102 -21.19 -45.42 -3.89
CA PRO A 102 -20.76 -45.54 -2.51
C PRO A 102 -19.83 -46.74 -2.31
N VAL A 103 -18.82 -46.60 -1.45
CA VAL A 103 -17.91 -47.67 -1.01
C VAL A 103 -17.72 -47.62 0.50
N GLU A 104 -17.45 -48.76 1.13
CA GLU A 104 -17.13 -48.81 2.56
C GLU A 104 -15.64 -49.09 2.82
N GLN A 105 -14.94 -49.68 1.84
CA GLN A 105 -13.54 -50.10 1.98
C GLN A 105 -12.72 -49.75 0.73
N ALA A 106 -11.43 -49.55 0.94
CA ALA A 106 -10.42 -49.26 -0.08
C ALA A 106 -10.44 -50.22 -1.28
N LYS A 107 -10.62 -51.52 -1.03
CA LYS A 107 -10.60 -52.57 -2.06
C LYS A 107 -11.74 -52.45 -3.08
N ASP A 108 -12.84 -51.78 -2.70
CA ASP A 108 -14.05 -51.69 -3.53
C ASP A 108 -13.98 -50.52 -4.54
N VAL A 109 -13.03 -49.59 -4.34
CA VAL A 109 -12.86 -48.38 -5.17
C VAL A 109 -12.74 -48.70 -6.66
N ARG A 110 -11.98 -49.75 -7.00
CA ARG A 110 -11.73 -50.15 -8.40
C ARG A 110 -13.00 -50.62 -9.10
N GLU A 111 -13.84 -51.36 -8.40
CA GLU A 111 -15.10 -51.88 -8.97
C GLU A 111 -16.15 -50.78 -9.07
N ALA A 112 -16.24 -49.91 -8.06
CA ALA A 112 -17.09 -48.73 -8.10
C ALA A 112 -16.73 -47.79 -9.26
N ALA A 113 -15.43 -47.58 -9.52
CA ALA A 113 -14.95 -46.83 -10.66
C ALA A 113 -15.37 -47.47 -12.00
N ARG A 114 -15.21 -48.80 -12.15
CA ARG A 114 -15.65 -49.52 -13.37
C ARG A 114 -17.15 -49.39 -13.61
N SER A 115 -17.96 -49.49 -12.56
CA SER A 115 -19.41 -49.28 -12.63
C SER A 115 -19.76 -47.87 -13.14
N LEU A 116 -19.05 -46.85 -12.67
CA LEU A 116 -19.24 -45.48 -13.14
C LEU A 116 -18.83 -45.29 -14.61
N VAL A 117 -17.74 -45.91 -15.07
CA VAL A 117 -17.38 -45.94 -16.51
C VAL A 117 -18.49 -46.58 -17.34
N ALA A 118 -19.03 -47.73 -16.91
CA ALA A 118 -20.13 -48.39 -17.61
C ALA A 118 -21.41 -47.55 -17.66
N ARG A 119 -21.59 -46.61 -16.72
CA ARG A 119 -22.70 -45.65 -16.65
C ARG A 119 -22.44 -44.36 -17.44
N GLY A 120 -21.30 -44.24 -18.12
CA GLY A 120 -21.01 -43.14 -19.05
C GLY A 120 -20.51 -41.85 -18.39
N VAL A 121 -19.70 -41.94 -17.33
CA VAL A 121 -19.00 -40.75 -16.81
C VAL A 121 -18.00 -40.19 -17.82
N GLU A 122 -17.87 -38.87 -17.89
CA GLU A 122 -16.92 -38.18 -18.78
C GLU A 122 -15.68 -37.69 -18.04
N ALA A 123 -15.73 -37.62 -16.71
CA ALA A 123 -14.63 -37.33 -15.80
C ALA A 123 -14.91 -37.93 -14.42
N PHE A 124 -13.86 -38.18 -13.64
CA PHE A 124 -13.97 -38.46 -12.22
C PHE A 124 -13.57 -37.26 -11.38
N TRP A 125 -14.20 -37.12 -10.23
CA TRP A 125 -13.79 -36.18 -9.19
C TRP A 125 -13.48 -36.93 -7.89
N THR A 126 -12.37 -36.57 -7.24
CA THR A 126 -12.04 -37.03 -5.88
C THR A 126 -12.13 -35.86 -4.89
N GLY A 127 -13.02 -35.98 -3.92
CA GLY A 127 -13.22 -35.02 -2.84
C GLY A 127 -12.35 -35.30 -1.61
N GLY A 128 -12.85 -34.93 -0.43
CA GLY A 128 -12.13 -35.11 0.84
C GLY A 128 -12.15 -36.52 1.42
N ASP A 129 -12.49 -37.55 0.65
CA ASP A 129 -12.72 -38.93 1.12
C ASP A 129 -11.42 -39.68 1.45
N ALA A 130 -11.20 -40.07 2.71
CA ALA A 130 -9.95 -40.71 3.11
C ALA A 130 -9.79 -42.13 2.54
N THR A 131 -10.88 -42.90 2.46
CA THR A 131 -10.91 -44.25 1.90
C THR A 131 -10.44 -44.28 0.44
N VAL A 132 -10.94 -43.35 -0.37
CA VAL A 132 -10.65 -43.21 -1.80
C VAL A 132 -9.30 -42.54 -2.01
N ASN A 133 -8.99 -41.46 -1.28
CA ASN A 133 -7.72 -40.73 -1.43
C ASN A 133 -6.50 -41.59 -1.06
N GLY A 134 -6.64 -42.49 -0.10
CA GLY A 134 -5.61 -43.48 0.24
C GLY A 134 -5.33 -44.49 -0.89
N ASN A 135 -6.26 -44.65 -1.84
CA ASN A 135 -6.21 -45.67 -2.90
C ASN A 135 -6.50 -45.09 -4.29
N VAL A 136 -6.14 -43.83 -4.52
CA VAL A 136 -6.51 -43.10 -5.73
C VAL A 136 -5.97 -43.77 -7.01
N GLU A 137 -4.86 -44.51 -6.96
CA GLU A 137 -4.33 -45.27 -8.09
C GLU A 137 -5.34 -46.29 -8.63
N SER A 138 -6.15 -46.90 -7.75
CA SER A 138 -7.20 -47.83 -8.21
C SER A 138 -8.28 -47.14 -9.04
N LEU A 139 -8.51 -45.84 -8.81
CA LEU A 139 -9.42 -45.01 -9.58
C LEU A 139 -8.73 -44.48 -10.85
N THR A 140 -7.52 -43.92 -10.74
CA THR A 140 -6.81 -43.33 -11.87
C THR A 140 -6.39 -44.38 -12.90
N ASP A 141 -6.09 -45.62 -12.50
CA ASP A 141 -5.84 -46.75 -13.42
C ASP A 141 -7.07 -47.06 -14.28
N VAL A 142 -8.26 -47.11 -13.65
CA VAL A 142 -9.52 -47.38 -14.35
C VAL A 142 -9.85 -46.22 -15.30
N ALA A 143 -9.69 -44.98 -14.83
CA ALA A 143 -9.87 -43.78 -15.64
C ALA A 143 -8.87 -43.73 -16.81
N LYS A 144 -7.62 -44.14 -16.59
CA LYS A 144 -6.58 -44.24 -17.62
C LYS A 144 -6.95 -45.24 -18.71
N ALA A 145 -7.35 -46.45 -18.32
CA ALA A 145 -7.79 -47.49 -19.25
C ALA A 145 -9.01 -47.04 -20.08
N ALA A 146 -9.91 -46.25 -19.48
CA ALA A 146 -11.09 -45.70 -20.15
C ALA A 146 -10.85 -44.38 -20.90
N LYS A 147 -9.64 -43.82 -20.87
CA LYS A 147 -9.29 -42.48 -21.43
C LYS A 147 -10.15 -41.33 -20.89
N ILE A 148 -10.46 -41.37 -19.59
CA ILE A 148 -11.25 -40.37 -18.86
C ILE A 148 -10.32 -39.65 -17.85
N PRO A 149 -10.46 -38.33 -17.65
CA PRO A 149 -9.67 -37.61 -16.64
C PRO A 149 -10.18 -37.80 -15.21
N VAL A 150 -9.27 -37.58 -14.26
CA VAL A 150 -9.60 -37.43 -12.83
C VAL A 150 -9.14 -36.05 -12.39
N PHE A 151 -10.02 -35.26 -11.77
CA PHE A 151 -9.62 -34.00 -11.11
C PHE A 151 -9.89 -34.08 -9.61
N SER A 152 -9.05 -33.45 -8.79
CA SER A 152 -8.98 -33.77 -7.36
C SER A 152 -8.89 -32.55 -6.46
N ASN A 153 -9.63 -32.57 -5.33
CA ASN A 153 -9.42 -31.57 -4.28
C ASN A 153 -8.19 -31.84 -3.38
N ILE A 154 -7.43 -32.90 -3.64
CA ILE A 154 -6.22 -33.26 -2.90
C ILE A 154 -4.99 -32.98 -3.77
N ALA A 155 -4.16 -32.05 -3.32
CA ALA A 155 -2.88 -31.76 -3.95
C ALA A 155 -1.96 -33.00 -3.89
N GLY A 156 -1.48 -33.44 -5.06
CA GLY A 156 -0.62 -34.62 -5.24
C GLY A 156 -1.26 -35.76 -6.02
N HIS A 157 -2.57 -35.71 -6.30
CA HIS A 157 -3.24 -36.71 -7.11
C HIS A 157 -2.92 -36.58 -8.61
N ALA A 158 -2.59 -35.37 -9.08
CA ALA A 158 -2.06 -35.15 -10.42
C ALA A 158 -0.80 -36.01 -10.67
N LYS A 159 0.09 -36.13 -9.67
CA LYS A 159 1.29 -37.00 -9.74
C LYS A 159 0.95 -38.50 -9.78
N ARG A 160 -0.25 -38.87 -9.31
CA ARG A 160 -0.73 -40.25 -9.17
C ARG A 160 -1.73 -40.62 -10.28
N GLY A 161 -1.61 -39.97 -11.44
CA GLY A 161 -2.43 -40.25 -12.64
C GLY A 161 -3.66 -39.36 -12.81
N GLY A 162 -3.85 -38.36 -11.96
CA GLY A 162 -4.86 -37.31 -12.13
C GLY A 162 -4.49 -36.31 -13.23
N LEU A 163 -5.51 -35.61 -13.75
CA LEU A 163 -5.36 -34.54 -14.74
C LEU A 163 -4.94 -33.22 -14.07
N PHE A 164 -5.63 -32.81 -13.00
CA PHE A 164 -5.26 -31.63 -12.22
C PHE A 164 -5.81 -31.68 -10.79
N ASP A 165 -5.15 -30.95 -9.90
CA ASP A 165 -5.57 -30.79 -8.50
C ASP A 165 -5.93 -29.33 -8.20
N LEU A 166 -6.91 -29.11 -7.32
CA LEU A 166 -7.14 -27.83 -6.61
C LEU A 166 -7.45 -28.16 -5.14
N GLY A 167 -6.43 -28.06 -4.29
CA GLY A 167 -6.52 -28.52 -2.90
C GLY A 167 -5.72 -27.67 -1.93
N ALA A 168 -5.94 -27.91 -0.63
CA ALA A 168 -5.11 -27.33 0.41
C ALA A 168 -3.67 -27.86 0.32
N ASP A 169 -2.71 -26.97 0.54
CA ASP A 169 -1.33 -27.31 0.82
C ASP A 169 -1.20 -27.85 2.23
N TYR A 170 -1.15 -29.17 2.36
CA TYR A 170 -1.10 -29.83 3.65
C TYR A 170 0.23 -29.64 4.40
N HIS A 171 1.30 -29.21 3.72
CA HIS A 171 2.53 -28.78 4.40
C HIS A 171 2.25 -27.53 5.24
N GLU A 172 1.55 -26.55 4.68
CA GLU A 172 1.22 -25.29 5.36
C GLU A 172 0.14 -25.45 6.41
N VAL A 173 -0.85 -26.31 6.15
CA VAL A 173 -1.81 -26.76 7.17
C VAL A 173 -1.04 -27.35 8.37
N GLY A 174 -0.03 -28.20 8.12
CA GLY A 174 0.83 -28.75 9.16
C GLY A 174 1.61 -27.69 9.93
N ALA A 175 2.20 -26.72 9.23
CA ALA A 175 2.93 -25.60 9.83
C ALA A 175 2.03 -24.76 10.75
N GLU A 176 0.81 -24.43 10.31
CA GLU A 176 -0.16 -23.67 11.11
C GLU A 176 -0.60 -24.43 12.37
N ILE A 177 -0.85 -25.74 12.27
CA ILE A 177 -1.12 -26.59 13.45
C ILE A 177 0.06 -26.53 14.43
N GLY A 178 1.30 -26.59 13.92
CA GLY A 178 2.52 -26.46 14.72
C GLY A 178 2.62 -25.11 15.44
N ARG A 179 2.23 -24.01 14.78
CA ARG A 179 2.17 -22.66 15.40
C ARG A 179 1.14 -22.61 16.52
N ILE A 180 -0.04 -23.17 16.31
CA ILE A 180 -1.09 -23.23 17.33
C ILE A 180 -0.60 -24.04 18.54
N ALA A 181 0.02 -25.19 18.30
CA ALA A 181 0.63 -26.00 19.35
C ALA A 181 1.73 -25.22 20.10
N ALA A 182 2.60 -24.51 19.39
CA ALA A 182 3.64 -23.68 20.00
C ALA A 182 3.07 -22.58 20.89
N GLN A 183 2.02 -21.86 20.43
CA GLN A 183 1.34 -20.84 21.25
C GLN A 183 0.87 -21.41 22.59
N ILE A 184 0.26 -22.59 22.55
CA ILE A 184 -0.22 -23.30 23.74
C ILE A 184 0.93 -23.69 24.65
N LEU A 185 2.00 -24.26 24.10
CA LEU A 185 3.19 -24.65 24.87
C LEU A 185 3.89 -23.44 25.49
N THR A 186 3.78 -22.26 24.90
CA THR A 186 4.29 -20.99 25.44
C THR A 186 3.33 -20.28 26.42
N GLY A 187 2.22 -20.93 26.79
CA GLY A 187 1.33 -20.48 27.88
C GLY A 187 -0.01 -19.89 27.45
N LYS A 188 -0.33 -19.87 26.15
CA LYS A 188 -1.64 -19.39 25.66
C LYS A 188 -2.72 -20.44 25.89
N SER A 189 -3.90 -20.05 26.35
CA SER A 189 -4.99 -21.01 26.53
C SER A 189 -5.60 -21.42 25.19
N PRO A 190 -5.90 -22.71 24.94
CA PRO A 190 -6.64 -23.14 23.74
C PRO A 190 -7.99 -22.44 23.61
N ALA A 191 -8.61 -22.03 24.73
CA ALA A 191 -9.86 -21.27 24.75
C ALA A 191 -9.74 -19.90 24.07
N GLU A 192 -8.54 -19.31 24.04
CA GLU A 192 -8.26 -17.99 23.45
C GLU A 192 -7.86 -18.07 21.97
N ILE A 193 -7.64 -19.28 21.44
CA ILE A 193 -7.25 -19.50 20.05
C ILE A 193 -8.51 -19.93 19.29
N PRO A 194 -9.05 -19.11 18.38
CA PRO A 194 -10.25 -19.46 17.62
C PRO A 194 -9.99 -20.60 16.64
N VAL A 195 -11.03 -21.39 16.37
CA VAL A 195 -10.99 -22.36 15.27
C VAL A 195 -11.27 -21.62 13.98
N LYS A 196 -10.39 -21.71 12.99
CA LYS A 196 -10.50 -20.98 11.71
C LYS A 196 -10.44 -21.92 10.51
N ASP A 197 -11.04 -21.50 9.41
CA ASP A 197 -10.77 -22.15 8.12
C ASP A 197 -9.42 -21.69 7.58
N PHE A 198 -8.61 -22.64 7.13
CA PHE A 198 -7.29 -22.39 6.56
C PHE A 198 -7.06 -23.32 5.37
N VAL A 199 -7.20 -22.77 4.15
CA VAL A 199 -7.12 -23.53 2.89
C VAL A 199 -6.12 -22.83 1.97
N PRO A 200 -4.80 -23.00 2.19
CA PRO A 200 -3.78 -22.51 1.29
C PRO A 200 -3.86 -23.27 -0.04
N LYS A 201 -4.55 -22.73 -1.04
CA LYS A 201 -4.87 -23.47 -2.28
C LYS A 201 -3.64 -23.63 -3.17
N ARG A 202 -3.47 -24.82 -3.74
CA ARG A 202 -2.50 -25.11 -4.81
C ARG A 202 -3.19 -25.74 -6.00
N ILE A 203 -2.80 -25.30 -7.19
CA ILE A 203 -3.17 -25.93 -8.46
C ILE A 203 -1.97 -26.74 -8.95
N ILE A 204 -2.17 -28.01 -9.25
CA ILE A 204 -1.13 -28.86 -9.89
C ILE A 204 -1.70 -29.36 -11.20
N LEU A 205 -0.97 -29.17 -12.31
CA LEU A 205 -1.39 -29.58 -13.65
C LEU A 205 -0.58 -30.78 -14.12
N ASN A 206 -1.21 -31.69 -14.86
CA ASN A 206 -0.54 -32.83 -15.47
C ASN A 206 -0.69 -32.82 -17.01
N GLU A 207 0.31 -32.26 -17.69
CA GLU A 207 0.38 -32.22 -19.16
C GLU A 207 0.60 -33.60 -19.78
N GLN A 208 1.33 -34.50 -19.11
CA GLN A 208 1.45 -35.89 -19.54
C GLN A 208 0.06 -36.55 -19.61
N ARG A 209 -0.77 -36.36 -18.58
CA ARG A 209 -2.12 -36.92 -18.59
C ARG A 209 -3.03 -36.20 -19.59
N ARG A 210 -2.94 -34.87 -19.71
CA ARG A 210 -3.71 -34.09 -20.69
C ARG A 210 -3.45 -34.56 -22.13
N ALA A 211 -2.20 -34.87 -22.48
CA ALA A 211 -1.82 -35.34 -23.80
C ALA A 211 -2.44 -36.71 -24.19
N GLU A 212 -2.89 -37.51 -23.22
CA GLU A 212 -3.55 -38.81 -23.44
C GLU A 212 -5.08 -38.68 -23.67
N LEU A 213 -5.65 -37.48 -23.56
CA LEU A 213 -7.09 -37.19 -23.64
C LEU A 213 -7.50 -36.57 -24.98
N THR A 214 -8.81 -36.41 -25.21
CA THR A 214 -9.34 -35.74 -26.41
C THR A 214 -9.03 -34.24 -26.42
N GLU A 215 -9.13 -33.62 -27.60
CA GLU A 215 -8.85 -32.19 -27.80
C GLU A 215 -9.75 -31.25 -26.99
N ASP A 216 -10.89 -31.74 -26.50
CA ASP A 216 -11.81 -31.00 -25.63
C ASP A 216 -11.23 -30.71 -24.23
N TRP A 217 -10.14 -31.37 -23.82
CA TRP A 217 -9.48 -31.16 -22.52
C TRP A 217 -8.22 -30.32 -22.66
N GLN A 218 -8.34 -29.02 -22.42
CA GLN A 218 -7.23 -28.07 -22.51
C GLN A 218 -7.09 -27.28 -21.23
N PHE A 219 -5.86 -27.10 -20.75
CA PHE A 219 -5.63 -26.18 -19.64
C PHE A 219 -5.69 -24.73 -20.16
N PRO A 220 -6.62 -23.91 -19.63
CA PRO A 220 -6.66 -22.49 -19.93
C PRO A 220 -5.36 -21.79 -19.52
N ALA A 221 -4.96 -20.74 -20.24
CA ALA A 221 -3.69 -20.04 -20.00
C ALA A 221 -3.62 -19.43 -18.58
N ASP A 222 -4.73 -18.92 -18.06
CA ASP A 222 -4.86 -18.42 -16.69
C ASP A 222 -4.64 -19.53 -15.65
N MET A 223 -5.20 -20.72 -15.89
CA MET A 223 -4.97 -21.89 -15.03
C MET A 223 -3.51 -22.34 -15.07
N VAL A 224 -2.88 -22.34 -16.24
CA VAL A 224 -1.45 -22.62 -16.42
C VAL A 224 -0.59 -21.60 -15.68
N ASN A 225 -0.96 -20.33 -15.70
CA ASN A 225 -0.23 -19.25 -15.00
C ASN A 225 -0.39 -19.32 -13.49
N GLN A 226 -1.54 -19.77 -12.99
CA GLN A 226 -1.83 -19.92 -11.56
C GLN A 226 -1.33 -21.26 -10.97
N ALA A 227 -0.90 -22.20 -11.80
CA ALA A 227 -0.41 -23.49 -11.36
C ALA A 227 0.80 -23.33 -10.43
N TYR A 228 0.76 -24.02 -9.29
CA TYR A 228 1.89 -24.19 -8.36
C TYR A 228 2.94 -25.13 -8.94
N SER A 229 2.53 -26.20 -9.62
CA SER A 229 3.46 -27.05 -10.35
C SER A 229 2.80 -27.65 -11.59
N ILE A 230 3.62 -27.96 -12.59
CA ILE A 230 3.20 -28.59 -13.83
C ILE A 230 4.06 -29.83 -14.05
N ILE A 231 3.42 -30.99 -14.14
CA ILE A 231 4.02 -32.22 -14.62
C ILE A 231 4.03 -32.14 -16.14
N ASP A 232 5.21 -32.08 -16.73
CA ASP A 232 5.37 -31.99 -18.18
C ASP A 232 4.96 -33.29 -18.89
N VAL A 233 4.99 -33.27 -20.23
CA VAL A 233 4.64 -34.44 -21.06
C VAL A 233 5.52 -35.67 -20.82
N ASN A 234 6.71 -35.49 -20.25
CA ASN A 234 7.64 -36.57 -19.93
C ASN A 234 7.44 -37.12 -18.50
N GLY A 235 6.53 -36.53 -17.72
CA GLY A 235 6.27 -36.90 -16.35
C GLY A 235 7.19 -36.23 -15.33
N ALA A 236 8.02 -35.25 -15.75
CA ALA A 236 8.84 -34.47 -14.83
C ALA A 236 8.02 -33.31 -14.27
N GLU A 237 8.04 -33.15 -12.94
CA GLU A 237 7.38 -32.05 -12.28
C GLU A 237 8.25 -30.81 -12.24
N HIS A 238 7.67 -29.70 -12.69
CA HIS A 238 8.27 -28.38 -12.67
C HIS A 238 7.44 -27.50 -11.73
N ASP A 239 8.00 -27.18 -10.57
CA ASP A 239 7.40 -26.21 -9.67
C ASP A 239 7.39 -24.84 -10.36
N LYS A 240 6.20 -24.27 -10.55
CA LYS A 240 6.02 -22.87 -10.89
C LYS A 240 6.02 -22.10 -9.57
N ALA A 241 6.96 -21.18 -9.40
CA ALA A 241 7.15 -20.48 -8.14
C ALA A 241 5.87 -19.76 -7.68
N VAL A 242 5.08 -20.42 -6.83
CA VAL A 242 4.03 -19.84 -6.00
C VAL A 242 4.47 -20.12 -4.56
N ALA A 243 4.67 -19.05 -3.79
CA ALA A 243 5.25 -19.12 -2.46
C ALA A 243 4.39 -19.94 -1.49
N ALA A 244 5.06 -20.67 -0.60
CA ALA A 244 4.49 -21.22 0.62
C ALA A 244 3.91 -20.08 1.50
N PRO A 245 2.67 -20.17 2.04
CA PRO A 245 2.14 -19.22 3.02
C PRO A 245 2.87 -19.24 4.37
N LEU A 246 4.00 -18.54 4.42
CA LEU A 246 4.87 -18.45 5.59
C LEU A 246 4.22 -17.74 6.80
N SER A 247 4.60 -18.21 8.00
CA SER A 247 4.15 -17.77 9.33
C SER A 247 4.15 -16.24 9.54
N PRO A 248 3.17 -15.67 10.26
CA PRO A 248 3.21 -14.27 10.63
C PRO A 248 4.41 -14.00 11.55
N VAL A 249 5.25 -13.07 11.13
CA VAL A 249 6.39 -12.57 11.89
C VAL A 249 5.94 -11.33 12.66
N VAL A 250 6.12 -11.32 13.98
CA VAL A 250 5.81 -10.17 14.83
C VAL A 250 7.10 -9.45 15.20
N ALA A 251 7.08 -8.11 15.19
CA ALA A 251 8.20 -7.29 15.60
C ALA A 251 8.72 -7.64 17.00
N LYS A 252 10.05 -7.59 17.21
CA LYS A 252 10.65 -7.79 18.54
C LYS A 252 10.32 -6.58 19.43
N PRO A 253 9.89 -6.77 20.70
CA PRO A 253 9.33 -5.70 21.53
C PRO A 253 10.17 -4.43 21.74
N ASP A 254 11.50 -4.47 21.55
CA ASP A 254 12.41 -3.36 21.87
C ASP A 254 13.41 -3.01 20.75
N LYS A 255 13.24 -3.56 19.54
CA LYS A 255 14.13 -3.24 18.41
C LYS A 255 13.56 -2.08 17.60
N GLN A 256 14.39 -1.07 17.34
CA GLN A 256 14.16 -0.07 16.30
C GLN A 256 14.67 -0.62 14.97
N TYR A 257 13.81 -0.61 13.96
CA TYR A 257 14.13 -1.07 12.61
C TYR A 257 14.33 0.13 11.68
N LYS A 258 15.41 0.13 10.92
CA LYS A 258 15.73 1.17 9.94
C LYS A 258 15.72 0.58 8.54
N VAL A 259 14.88 1.11 7.66
CA VAL A 259 14.80 0.66 6.26
C VAL A 259 15.25 1.78 5.34
N GLY A 260 16.22 1.50 4.48
CA GLY A 260 16.60 2.42 3.41
C GLY A 260 15.62 2.32 2.24
N LEU A 261 14.78 3.33 2.02
CA LEU A 261 13.83 3.35 0.91
C LEU A 261 14.47 4.04 -0.31
N ALA A 262 14.61 3.32 -1.42
CA ALA A 262 15.15 3.82 -2.67
C ALA A 262 14.07 3.77 -3.77
N PHE A 263 13.88 4.86 -4.50
CA PHE A 263 12.91 4.92 -5.59
C PHE A 263 13.35 5.88 -6.71
N TYR A 264 12.69 5.84 -7.87
CA TYR A 264 13.12 6.61 -9.03
C TYR A 264 12.86 8.12 -8.86
N ALA A 265 11.61 8.49 -8.61
CA ALA A 265 11.16 9.84 -8.36
C ALA A 265 9.81 9.83 -7.62
N PRO A 266 9.41 10.91 -6.92
CA PRO A 266 8.09 11.02 -6.32
C PRO A 266 6.99 10.94 -7.38
N GLU A 267 5.99 10.07 -7.18
CA GLU A 267 4.80 9.96 -8.03
C GLU A 267 3.67 9.20 -7.31
N PRO A 268 2.40 9.35 -7.78
CA PRO A 268 1.25 8.65 -7.17
C PRO A 268 1.40 7.14 -7.03
N GLY A 269 2.04 6.47 -7.99
CA GLY A 269 2.29 5.02 -7.92
C GLY A 269 3.16 4.61 -6.73
N VAL A 270 4.22 5.39 -6.43
CA VAL A 270 5.08 5.18 -5.25
C VAL A 270 4.27 5.33 -3.96
N ASP A 271 3.36 6.30 -3.88
CA ASP A 271 2.50 6.51 -2.71
C ASP A 271 1.52 5.36 -2.51
N SER A 272 0.95 4.83 -3.60
CA SER A 272 0.07 3.66 -3.60
C SER A 272 0.77 2.43 -3.03
N VAL A 273 2.00 2.15 -3.49
CA VAL A 273 2.84 1.06 -2.98
C VAL A 273 3.15 1.26 -1.50
N MET A 274 3.59 2.46 -1.11
CA MET A 274 3.95 2.76 0.27
C MET A 274 2.74 2.69 1.22
N SER A 275 1.55 3.06 0.75
CA SER A 275 0.30 2.87 1.49
C SER A 275 0.03 1.40 1.78
N GLY A 276 0.13 0.54 0.76
CA GLY A 276 -0.01 -0.91 0.92
C GLY A 276 1.05 -1.52 1.83
N LEU A 277 2.31 -1.08 1.69
CA LEU A 277 3.42 -1.51 2.52
C LEU A 277 3.20 -1.16 4.00
N ARG A 278 2.84 0.10 4.31
CA ARG A 278 2.54 0.53 5.69
C ARG A 278 1.37 -0.26 6.29
N GLU A 279 0.34 -0.55 5.49
CA GLU A 279 -0.78 -1.39 5.91
C GLU A 279 -0.31 -2.81 6.28
N GLY A 280 0.52 -3.43 5.44
CA GLY A 280 1.06 -4.77 5.69
C GLY A 280 2.03 -4.83 6.88
N LEU A 281 2.91 -3.84 7.01
CA LEU A 281 3.88 -3.73 8.09
C LEU A 281 3.21 -3.50 9.45
N SER A 282 2.23 -2.59 9.51
CA SER A 282 1.52 -2.28 10.75
C SER A 282 0.74 -3.48 11.30
N LYS A 283 0.12 -4.28 10.43
CA LYS A 283 -0.53 -5.56 10.79
C LYS A 283 0.43 -6.57 11.45
N GLN A 284 1.72 -6.45 11.17
CA GLN A 284 2.79 -7.30 11.72
C GLN A 284 3.54 -6.64 12.90
N GLY A 285 3.05 -5.47 13.36
CA GLY A 285 3.62 -4.75 14.48
C GLY A 285 4.83 -3.87 14.14
N PHE A 286 5.12 -3.65 12.86
CA PHE A 286 6.12 -2.69 12.39
C PHE A 286 5.41 -1.38 12.07
N VAL A 287 5.56 -0.40 12.95
CA VAL A 287 4.82 0.87 12.91
C VAL A 287 5.82 2.02 12.78
N GLU A 288 5.70 2.75 11.68
CA GLU A 288 6.52 3.94 11.38
C GLU A 288 6.41 4.97 12.51
N GLY A 289 7.54 5.52 12.95
CA GLY A 289 7.61 6.48 14.05
C GLY A 289 7.50 5.87 15.46
N LYS A 290 7.21 4.57 15.57
CA LYS A 290 7.21 3.84 16.86
C LYS A 290 8.43 2.92 16.98
N ASN A 291 8.54 1.95 16.06
CA ASN A 291 9.62 0.96 16.03
C ASN A 291 10.21 0.77 14.62
N LEU A 292 9.75 1.52 13.64
CA LEU A 292 10.24 1.50 12.26
C LEU A 292 10.52 2.92 11.80
N THR A 293 11.61 3.13 11.06
CA THR A 293 11.93 4.40 10.40
C THR A 293 12.41 4.14 8.98
N PHE A 294 11.96 4.95 8.02
CA PHE A 294 12.46 4.93 6.65
C PHE A 294 13.50 6.04 6.44
N MET A 295 14.65 5.66 5.88
CA MET A 295 15.63 6.58 5.31
C MET A 295 15.37 6.63 3.80
N SER A 296 14.64 7.65 3.35
CA SER A 296 14.19 7.75 1.95
C SER A 296 15.18 8.48 1.06
N MET A 297 15.44 7.92 -0.12
CA MET A 297 16.26 8.49 -1.18
C MET A 297 15.56 8.27 -2.53
N HIS A 298 15.67 9.23 -3.44
CA HIS A 298 15.22 9.06 -4.81
C HIS A 298 16.24 9.56 -5.82
N ALA A 299 16.20 8.97 -7.02
CA ALA A 299 17.08 9.32 -8.12
C ALA A 299 16.71 10.62 -8.84
N GLN A 300 15.64 11.31 -8.42
CA GLN A 300 15.15 12.56 -9.03
C GLN A 300 14.77 12.41 -10.51
N GLY A 301 14.39 11.20 -10.91
CA GLY A 301 14.08 10.89 -12.32
C GLY A 301 15.32 10.70 -13.19
N GLU A 302 16.51 10.61 -12.60
CA GLU A 302 17.79 10.53 -13.30
C GLU A 302 18.49 9.20 -13.06
N ILE A 303 18.55 8.33 -14.08
CA ILE A 303 19.18 7.00 -14.00
C ILE A 303 20.65 7.09 -13.54
N GLY A 304 21.37 8.14 -13.93
CA GLY A 304 22.76 8.36 -13.54
C GLY A 304 22.99 8.49 -12.03
N GLN A 305 21.97 8.85 -11.25
CA GLN A 305 22.10 8.98 -9.79
C GLN A 305 21.94 7.64 -9.04
N ILE A 306 21.35 6.65 -9.69
CA ILE A 306 20.96 5.37 -9.07
C ILE A 306 22.15 4.60 -8.48
N PRO A 307 23.31 4.44 -9.16
CA PRO A 307 24.44 3.70 -8.61
C PRO A 307 24.96 4.30 -7.28
N THR A 308 25.07 5.62 -7.21
CA THR A 308 25.50 6.33 -5.99
C THR A 308 24.50 6.13 -4.86
N MET A 309 23.20 6.20 -5.16
CA MET A 309 22.14 5.92 -4.18
C MET A 309 22.26 4.51 -3.59
N GLY A 310 22.49 3.51 -4.44
CA GLY A 310 22.71 2.12 -3.99
C GLY A 310 23.93 1.98 -3.07
N GLN A 311 25.04 2.65 -3.39
CA GLN A 311 26.24 2.65 -2.54
C GLN A 311 26.02 3.33 -1.19
N VAL A 312 25.32 4.47 -1.17
CA VAL A 312 25.00 5.18 0.08
C VAL A 312 24.16 4.29 1.00
N LEU A 313 23.13 3.64 0.46
CA LEU A 313 22.24 2.79 1.24
C LEU A 313 22.95 1.54 1.76
N ASP A 314 23.81 0.89 0.98
CA ASP A 314 24.57 -0.28 1.42
C ASP A 314 25.55 0.05 2.56
N ASN A 315 26.11 1.27 2.55
CA ASN A 315 27.03 1.76 3.58
C ASN A 315 26.32 2.44 4.77
N SER A 316 25.01 2.64 4.69
CA SER A 316 24.25 3.33 5.74
C SER A 316 23.90 2.40 6.92
N ASP A 317 23.52 3.01 8.05
CA ASP A 317 23.03 2.30 9.24
C ASP A 317 21.56 1.87 9.09
N VAL A 318 21.24 1.17 8.01
CA VAL A 318 19.93 0.53 7.78
C VAL A 318 20.03 -0.98 8.01
N ASP A 319 18.94 -1.59 8.48
CA ASP A 319 18.80 -3.04 8.65
C ASP A 319 18.54 -3.75 7.30
N ALA A 320 17.81 -3.09 6.40
CA ALA A 320 17.50 -3.59 5.06
C ALA A 320 17.26 -2.43 4.08
N ILE A 321 17.41 -2.70 2.79
CA ILE A 321 17.07 -1.78 1.71
C ILE A 321 15.72 -2.20 1.12
N LEU A 322 14.80 -1.25 0.94
CA LEU A 322 13.58 -1.42 0.16
C LEU A 322 13.74 -0.65 -1.15
N THR A 323 13.68 -1.34 -2.28
CA THR A 323 13.79 -0.70 -3.61
C THR A 323 12.47 -0.72 -4.34
N LEU A 324 12.05 0.43 -4.83
CA LEU A 324 10.92 0.61 -5.74
C LEU A 324 11.45 0.90 -7.13
N THR A 325 10.81 0.32 -8.14
CA THR A 325 11.14 0.42 -9.57
C THR A 325 12.34 -0.41 -10.02
N THR A 326 12.25 -0.91 -11.25
CA THR A 326 13.25 -1.74 -11.92
C THR A 326 14.62 -1.07 -12.06
N PRO A 327 14.76 0.20 -12.50
CA PRO A 327 16.08 0.82 -12.62
C PRO A 327 16.78 0.96 -11.26
N VAL A 328 16.02 1.21 -10.19
CA VAL A 328 16.58 1.30 -8.83
C VAL A 328 17.00 -0.07 -8.31
N LEU A 329 16.20 -1.12 -8.54
CA LEU A 329 16.61 -2.50 -8.26
C LEU A 329 17.90 -2.85 -8.99
N GLN A 330 18.04 -2.50 -10.27
CA GLN A 330 19.25 -2.75 -11.04
C GLN A 330 20.47 -2.07 -10.38
N GLY A 331 20.32 -0.81 -9.98
CA GLY A 331 21.33 -0.09 -9.20
C GLY A 331 21.74 -0.80 -7.92
N VAL A 332 20.77 -1.23 -7.13
CA VAL A 332 21.01 -1.90 -5.85
C VAL A 332 21.58 -3.30 -6.03
N ALA A 333 21.13 -4.07 -7.02
CA ALA A 333 21.72 -5.37 -7.36
C ALA A 333 23.21 -5.23 -7.73
N MET A 334 23.56 -4.15 -8.44
CA MET A 334 24.94 -3.84 -8.79
C MET A 334 25.76 -3.33 -7.60
N ALA A 335 25.21 -2.40 -6.81
CA ALA A 335 25.96 -1.64 -5.81
C ALA A 335 25.92 -2.21 -4.39
N ALA A 336 24.79 -2.76 -3.95
CA ALA A 336 24.61 -3.24 -2.58
C ALA A 336 25.10 -4.67 -2.43
N LYS A 337 26.14 -4.87 -1.62
CA LYS A 337 26.77 -6.19 -1.40
C LYS A 337 26.63 -6.68 0.04
N HIS A 338 26.31 -5.80 0.99
CA HIS A 338 26.34 -6.10 2.42
C HIS A 338 24.94 -6.17 3.02
N LYS A 339 24.06 -5.24 2.67
CA LYS A 339 22.70 -5.17 3.20
C LYS A 339 21.77 -6.12 2.45
N PRO A 340 20.83 -6.78 3.16
CA PRO A 340 19.74 -7.45 2.49
C PRO A 340 18.80 -6.41 1.87
N ALA A 341 18.28 -6.70 0.68
CA ALA A 341 17.29 -5.84 0.04
C ALA A 341 16.02 -6.61 -0.35
N VAL A 342 14.90 -5.89 -0.27
CA VAL A 342 13.59 -6.32 -0.73
C VAL A 342 13.15 -5.37 -1.83
N PHE A 343 12.70 -5.89 -2.96
CA PHE A 343 12.16 -5.05 -4.03
C PHE A 343 10.65 -5.22 -4.16
N THR A 344 10.00 -4.17 -4.67
CA THR A 344 8.62 -4.21 -5.16
C THR A 344 8.44 -3.14 -6.22
N TYR A 345 7.28 -3.07 -6.87
CA TYR A 345 7.04 -2.13 -7.97
C TYR A 345 8.03 -2.33 -9.13
N VAL A 346 8.41 -3.59 -9.39
CA VAL A 346 9.41 -3.99 -10.39
C VAL A 346 8.74 -4.88 -11.42
N THR A 347 8.77 -4.50 -12.70
CA THR A 347 8.13 -5.28 -13.77
C THR A 347 8.86 -6.59 -14.05
N ASP A 348 10.19 -6.55 -14.13
CA ASP A 348 11.02 -7.72 -14.40
C ASP A 348 12.29 -7.68 -13.53
N PRO A 349 12.32 -8.42 -12.41
CA PRO A 349 13.50 -8.45 -11.55
C PRO A 349 14.68 -9.20 -12.17
N LEU A 350 14.45 -10.12 -13.13
CA LEU A 350 15.52 -10.85 -13.77
C LEU A 350 16.25 -9.97 -14.79
N ALA A 351 15.50 -9.17 -15.57
CA ALA A 351 16.06 -8.17 -16.47
C ALA A 351 16.85 -7.08 -15.71
N ALA A 352 16.45 -6.77 -14.47
CA ALA A 352 17.21 -5.89 -13.58
C ALA A 352 18.51 -6.52 -13.04
N GLY A 353 18.81 -7.77 -13.37
CA GLY A 353 20.00 -8.48 -12.91
C GLY A 353 19.89 -9.02 -11.47
N ALA A 354 18.68 -9.15 -10.92
CA ALA A 354 18.49 -9.65 -9.56
C ALA A 354 18.66 -11.17 -9.45
N GLY A 355 18.68 -11.92 -10.56
CA GLY A 355 18.82 -13.38 -10.56
C GLY A 355 18.72 -14.02 -11.95
N LYS A 356 18.81 -15.35 -11.99
CA LYS A 356 18.52 -16.16 -13.20
C LYS A 356 17.10 -16.71 -13.22
N SER A 357 16.51 -16.93 -12.04
CA SER A 357 15.13 -17.33 -11.88
C SER A 357 14.58 -16.82 -10.54
N TYR A 358 13.29 -17.06 -10.28
CA TYR A 358 12.64 -16.63 -9.04
C TYR A 358 13.16 -17.37 -7.80
N THR A 359 13.84 -18.51 -7.98
CA THR A 359 14.47 -19.30 -6.90
C THR A 359 16.00 -19.30 -6.97
N GLU A 360 16.58 -19.07 -8.15
CA GLU A 360 18.02 -18.90 -8.35
C GLU A 360 18.33 -17.41 -8.56
N HIS A 361 18.45 -16.67 -7.45
CA HIS A 361 18.66 -15.23 -7.45
C HIS A 361 19.86 -14.79 -6.59
N LEU A 362 20.21 -13.50 -6.65
CA LEU A 362 21.28 -12.94 -5.83
C LEU A 362 20.96 -13.16 -4.33
N PRO A 363 21.96 -13.60 -3.53
CA PRO A 363 21.71 -14.11 -2.18
C PRO A 363 21.25 -13.04 -1.18
N ASN A 364 21.48 -11.76 -1.48
CA ASN A 364 21.05 -10.62 -0.68
C ASN A 364 19.74 -9.98 -1.15
N LEU A 365 19.10 -10.50 -2.20
CA LEU A 365 17.86 -9.94 -2.76
C LEU A 365 16.69 -10.90 -2.59
N THR A 366 15.51 -10.35 -2.35
CA THR A 366 14.20 -11.00 -2.52
C THR A 366 13.19 -9.91 -2.92
N GLY A 367 11.96 -10.26 -3.30
CA GLY A 367 10.98 -9.22 -3.59
C GLY A 367 9.78 -9.66 -4.41
N ILE A 368 9.01 -8.65 -4.80
CA ILE A 368 7.75 -8.75 -5.54
C ILE A 368 7.95 -8.16 -6.94
N GLY A 369 7.86 -9.01 -7.96
CA GLY A 369 7.63 -8.61 -9.34
C GLY A 369 6.18 -8.25 -9.59
N SER A 370 5.94 -7.38 -10.57
CA SER A 370 4.63 -6.90 -11.00
C SER A 370 4.63 -6.80 -12.52
N LEU A 371 4.65 -7.95 -13.20
CA LEU A 371 4.62 -8.01 -14.66
C LEU A 371 3.28 -7.47 -15.22
N LEU A 372 3.34 -6.58 -16.21
CA LEU A 372 2.18 -5.95 -16.84
C LEU A 372 1.36 -6.91 -17.71
N PRO A 373 0.02 -6.81 -17.71
CA PRO A 373 -0.86 -7.66 -18.52
C PRO A 373 -1.03 -7.13 -19.96
N VAL A 374 0.07 -7.04 -20.71
CA VAL A 374 0.12 -6.42 -22.06
C VAL A 374 -0.87 -7.05 -23.05
N ALA A 375 -1.00 -8.38 -23.03
CA ALA A 375 -1.92 -9.08 -23.93
C ALA A 375 -3.39 -8.70 -23.70
N ASP A 376 -3.78 -8.53 -22.43
CA ASP A 376 -5.12 -8.09 -22.05
C ASP A 376 -5.31 -6.62 -22.41
N MET A 377 -4.33 -5.76 -22.09
CA MET A 377 -4.34 -4.34 -22.46
C MET A 377 -4.64 -4.16 -23.95
N LEU A 378 -3.96 -4.90 -24.84
CA LEU A 378 -4.20 -4.86 -26.29
C LEU A 378 -5.56 -5.44 -26.68
N SER A 379 -5.96 -6.55 -26.07
CA SER A 379 -7.23 -7.21 -26.40
C SER A 379 -8.44 -6.34 -26.01
N LEU A 380 -8.37 -5.66 -24.88
CA LEU A 380 -9.38 -4.70 -24.44
C LEU A 380 -9.33 -3.42 -25.29
N SER A 381 -8.12 -2.95 -25.66
CA SER A 381 -7.94 -1.82 -26.59
C SER A 381 -8.66 -2.04 -27.92
N LEU A 382 -8.55 -3.24 -28.51
CA LEU A 382 -9.25 -3.58 -29.76
C LEU A 382 -10.77 -3.63 -29.61
N LYS A 383 -11.29 -3.93 -28.41
CA LYS A 383 -12.75 -3.89 -28.14
C LYS A 383 -13.26 -2.44 -28.08
N VAL A 384 -12.47 -1.53 -27.50
CA VAL A 384 -12.83 -0.11 -27.36
C VAL A 384 -12.59 0.68 -28.66
N LEU A 385 -11.49 0.39 -29.33
CA LEU A 385 -11.02 1.02 -30.55
C LEU A 385 -11.02 -0.02 -31.68
N PRO A 386 -12.18 -0.38 -32.26
CA PRO A 386 -12.27 -1.46 -33.26
C PRO A 386 -11.54 -1.15 -34.57
N LYS A 387 -11.13 0.10 -34.79
CA LYS A 387 -10.34 0.55 -35.95
C LYS A 387 -8.84 0.71 -35.64
N LEU A 388 -8.41 0.38 -34.43
CA LEU A 388 -7.02 0.49 -34.00
C LEU A 388 -6.09 -0.29 -34.93
N LYS A 389 -5.06 0.38 -35.45
CA LYS A 389 -4.00 -0.19 -36.29
C LYS A 389 -2.60 0.20 -35.83
N VAL A 390 -2.42 1.44 -35.36
CA VAL A 390 -1.11 2.01 -35.00
C VAL A 390 -1.12 2.47 -33.56
N ILE A 391 -0.26 1.87 -32.73
CA ILE A 391 -0.08 2.25 -31.34
C ILE A 391 1.21 3.04 -31.21
N GLY A 392 1.15 4.24 -30.64
CA GLY A 392 2.32 5.03 -30.28
C GLY A 392 2.74 4.76 -28.84
N THR A 393 4.03 4.53 -28.61
CA THR A 393 4.59 4.38 -27.26
C THR A 393 5.93 5.09 -27.12
N LEU A 394 6.18 5.57 -25.89
CA LEU A 394 7.43 6.20 -25.48
C LEU A 394 8.09 5.27 -24.48
N TYR A 395 9.40 5.04 -24.62
CA TYR A 395 10.14 4.18 -23.70
C TYR A 395 11.58 4.65 -23.54
N ASN A 396 12.14 4.47 -22.36
CA ASN A 396 13.53 4.71 -22.06
C ASN A 396 14.35 3.44 -22.28
N PRO A 397 15.26 3.38 -23.28
CA PRO A 397 16.07 2.18 -23.53
C PRO A 397 17.04 1.84 -22.39
N SER A 398 17.28 2.78 -21.47
CA SER A 398 18.09 2.57 -20.26
C SER A 398 17.28 1.94 -19.11
N GLU A 399 15.96 1.79 -19.27
CA GLU A 399 15.06 1.13 -18.31
C GLU A 399 14.74 -0.31 -18.78
N ALA A 400 15.27 -1.30 -18.05
CA ALA A 400 15.09 -2.72 -18.41
C ALA A 400 13.61 -3.16 -18.44
N ASN A 401 12.78 -2.59 -17.58
CA ASN A 401 11.32 -2.76 -17.59
C ASN A 401 10.72 -2.34 -18.92
N SER A 402 11.01 -1.12 -19.36
CA SER A 402 10.42 -0.54 -20.56
C SER A 402 10.84 -1.32 -21.80
N VAL A 403 12.13 -1.68 -21.91
CA VAL A 403 12.63 -2.54 -23.00
C VAL A 403 11.89 -3.87 -23.04
N LYS A 404 11.67 -4.51 -21.89
CA LYS A 404 10.99 -5.80 -21.80
C LYS A 404 9.52 -5.70 -22.20
N VAL A 405 8.81 -4.69 -21.71
CA VAL A 405 7.39 -4.48 -22.01
C VAL A 405 7.21 -4.13 -23.47
N VAL A 406 8.07 -3.30 -24.06
CA VAL A 406 8.06 -3.00 -25.51
C VAL A 406 8.31 -4.25 -26.34
N GLU A 407 9.23 -5.14 -25.94
CA GLU A 407 9.43 -6.44 -26.61
C GLU A 407 8.15 -7.29 -26.63
N ILE A 408 7.51 -7.43 -25.46
CA ILE A 408 6.24 -8.17 -25.32
C ILE A 408 5.16 -7.51 -26.17
N MET A 409 5.05 -6.18 -26.10
CA MET A 409 4.05 -5.40 -26.83
C MET A 409 4.23 -5.53 -28.33
N ARG A 410 5.47 -5.48 -28.83
CA ARG A 410 5.79 -5.70 -30.25
C ARG A 410 5.34 -7.08 -30.70
N ALA A 411 5.62 -8.12 -29.91
CA ALA A 411 5.19 -9.49 -30.22
C ALA A 411 3.66 -9.64 -30.22
N GLU A 412 2.97 -9.04 -29.24
CA GLU A 412 1.51 -9.10 -29.16
C GLU A 412 0.80 -8.27 -30.23
N CYS A 413 1.38 -7.13 -30.63
CA CYS A 413 0.94 -6.32 -31.77
C CYS A 413 1.07 -7.11 -33.07
N ALA A 414 2.22 -7.77 -33.31
CA ALA A 414 2.44 -8.58 -34.50
C ALA A 414 1.40 -9.72 -34.63
N LYS A 415 1.07 -10.39 -33.52
CA LYS A 415 -0.01 -11.42 -33.49
C LYS A 415 -1.38 -10.88 -33.88
N ARG A 416 -1.63 -9.58 -33.69
CA ARG A 416 -2.92 -8.90 -33.92
C ARG A 416 -2.94 -8.04 -35.18
N GLY A 417 -1.86 -8.03 -35.97
CA GLY A 417 -1.75 -7.18 -37.16
C GLY A 417 -1.71 -5.69 -36.84
N LEU A 418 -1.23 -5.32 -35.65
CA LEU A 418 -1.04 -3.93 -35.21
C LEU A 418 0.40 -3.49 -35.44
N THR A 419 0.58 -2.21 -35.78
CA THR A 419 1.88 -1.54 -35.85
C THR A 419 2.18 -0.86 -34.53
N LEU A 420 3.39 -1.06 -34.00
CA LEU A 420 3.89 -0.36 -32.82
C LEU A 420 4.89 0.72 -33.28
N GLU A 421 4.53 1.98 -33.10
CA GLU A 421 5.39 3.14 -33.30
C GLU A 421 6.09 3.48 -31.99
N GLU A 422 7.39 3.19 -31.93
CA GLU A 422 8.20 3.35 -30.72
C GLU A 422 9.05 4.62 -30.85
N VAL A 423 9.04 5.46 -29.81
CA VAL A 423 9.96 6.60 -29.69
C VAL A 423 10.84 6.41 -28.46
N PRO A 424 12.15 6.20 -28.65
CA PRO A 424 13.10 6.11 -27.54
C PRO A 424 13.30 7.49 -26.91
N ILE A 425 13.35 7.54 -25.59
CA ILE A 425 13.54 8.76 -24.79
C ILE A 425 14.60 8.52 -23.71
N SER A 426 15.22 9.56 -23.18
CA SER A 426 16.14 9.46 -22.04
C SER A 426 15.85 10.48 -20.94
N THR A 427 15.02 11.50 -21.22
CA THR A 427 14.63 12.56 -20.28
C THR A 427 13.15 12.90 -20.39
N THR A 428 12.60 13.57 -19.37
CA THR A 428 11.20 14.05 -19.40
C THR A 428 10.94 15.08 -20.50
N ALA A 429 11.94 15.90 -20.84
CA ALA A 429 11.83 16.87 -21.93
C ALA A 429 11.72 16.17 -23.30
N GLU A 430 12.53 15.13 -23.53
CA GLU A 430 12.45 14.28 -24.72
C GLU A 430 11.13 13.51 -24.78
N ALA A 431 10.57 13.09 -23.64
CA ALA A 431 9.27 12.42 -23.59
C ALA A 431 8.14 13.30 -24.15
N VAL A 432 8.12 14.59 -23.80
CA VAL A 432 7.15 15.56 -24.35
C VAL A 432 7.36 15.75 -25.86
N GLN A 433 8.61 15.88 -26.32
CA GLN A 433 8.92 15.98 -27.76
C GLN A 433 8.56 14.70 -28.52
N GLY A 434 8.79 13.55 -27.93
CA GLY A 434 8.44 12.25 -28.49
C GLY A 434 6.93 12.08 -28.63
N ALA A 435 6.15 12.53 -27.66
CA ALA A 435 4.69 12.59 -27.77
C ALA A 435 4.24 13.50 -28.92
N GLN A 436 4.88 14.66 -29.12
CA GLN A 436 4.60 15.53 -30.28
C GLN A 436 4.91 14.82 -31.61
N ALA A 437 6.02 14.08 -31.67
CA ALA A 437 6.41 13.33 -32.86
C ALA A 437 5.41 12.19 -33.16
N LEU A 438 4.97 11.45 -32.14
CA LEU A 438 3.94 10.41 -32.30
C LEU A 438 2.60 11.00 -32.76
N ALA A 439 2.19 12.15 -32.20
CA ALA A 439 1.00 12.86 -32.65
C ALA A 439 1.09 13.31 -34.11
N ALA A 440 2.25 13.85 -34.53
CA ALA A 440 2.51 14.23 -35.91
C ALA A 440 2.55 13.04 -36.89
N ARG A 441 2.79 11.82 -36.39
CA ARG A 441 2.71 10.56 -37.16
C ARG A 441 1.29 9.99 -37.22
N HIS A 442 0.31 10.63 -36.59
CA HIS A 442 -1.09 10.19 -36.57
C HIS A 442 -1.28 8.75 -36.07
N VAL A 443 -0.63 8.39 -34.96
CA VAL A 443 -0.94 7.13 -34.27
C VAL A 443 -2.39 7.13 -33.77
N ASP A 444 -3.02 5.95 -33.71
CA ASP A 444 -4.43 5.83 -33.32
C ASP A 444 -4.64 5.93 -31.80
N VAL A 445 -3.59 5.66 -31.02
CA VAL A 445 -3.63 5.66 -29.54
C VAL A 445 -2.22 5.82 -28.98
N PHE A 446 -2.09 6.57 -27.89
CA PHE A 446 -0.91 6.52 -27.04
C PHE A 446 -1.08 5.45 -25.97
N MET A 447 -0.06 4.61 -25.78
CA MET A 447 -0.11 3.53 -24.81
C MET A 447 1.18 3.48 -24.00
N SER A 448 1.04 3.42 -22.67
CA SER A 448 2.18 3.29 -21.76
C SER A 448 2.72 1.86 -21.73
N VAL A 449 3.98 1.74 -21.30
CA VAL A 449 4.72 0.47 -21.19
C VAL A 449 5.44 0.33 -19.84
N GLY A 450 4.90 0.94 -18.79
CA GLY A 450 5.46 0.90 -17.44
C GLY A 450 6.78 1.65 -17.31
N ASP A 451 6.97 2.72 -18.10
CA ASP A 451 8.21 3.49 -18.18
C ASP A 451 8.23 4.64 -17.18
N ASN A 452 9.23 4.68 -16.31
CA ASN A 452 9.29 5.65 -15.23
C ASN A 452 9.53 7.08 -15.77
N THR A 453 10.37 7.22 -16.79
CA THR A 453 10.67 8.51 -17.42
C THR A 453 9.43 9.13 -18.10
N MET A 454 8.60 8.30 -18.73
CA MET A 454 7.33 8.68 -19.34
C MET A 454 6.32 9.14 -18.28
N TYR A 455 6.18 8.42 -17.17
CA TYR A 455 5.25 8.80 -16.10
C TYR A 455 5.62 10.14 -15.45
N GLN A 456 6.91 10.42 -15.29
CA GLN A 456 7.40 11.73 -14.83
C GLN A 456 7.06 12.89 -15.80
N ALA A 457 6.77 12.59 -17.07
CA ALA A 457 6.40 13.57 -18.09
C ALA A 457 4.90 13.53 -18.47
N LEU A 458 4.07 12.76 -17.73
CA LEU A 458 2.72 12.42 -18.16
C LEU A 458 1.80 13.65 -18.34
N ASP A 459 1.97 14.70 -17.54
CA ASP A 459 1.23 15.97 -17.70
C ASP A 459 1.40 16.57 -19.11
N GLY A 460 2.63 16.58 -19.62
CA GLY A 460 2.93 17.08 -20.96
C GLY A 460 2.38 16.16 -22.04
N ILE A 461 2.55 14.85 -21.87
CA ILE A 461 2.12 13.82 -22.81
C ILE A 461 0.59 13.79 -22.93
N SER A 462 -0.12 13.79 -21.81
CA SER A 462 -1.59 13.80 -21.76
C SER A 462 -2.18 15.05 -22.40
N LYS A 463 -1.56 16.22 -22.18
CA LYS A 463 -1.95 17.47 -22.84
C LYS A 463 -1.80 17.38 -24.37
N ILE A 464 -0.73 16.75 -24.87
CA ILE A 464 -0.53 16.54 -26.31
C ILE A 464 -1.59 15.57 -26.85
N ALA A 465 -1.78 14.42 -26.20
CA ALA A 465 -2.80 13.43 -26.59
C ALA A 465 -4.18 14.08 -26.69
N LYS A 466 -4.56 14.85 -25.67
CA LYS A 466 -5.81 15.58 -25.60
C LYS A 466 -5.97 16.62 -26.71
N ASN A 467 -4.94 17.44 -26.95
CA ASN A 467 -4.98 18.48 -27.98
C ASN A 467 -4.97 17.93 -29.41
N SER A 468 -4.50 16.68 -29.59
CA SER A 468 -4.49 15.98 -30.88
C SER A 468 -5.65 15.01 -31.05
N ASP A 469 -6.60 14.96 -30.10
CA ASP A 469 -7.71 13.99 -30.04
C ASP A 469 -7.27 12.52 -30.17
N ILE A 470 -6.07 12.21 -29.67
CA ILE A 470 -5.53 10.85 -29.61
C ILE A 470 -5.92 10.24 -28.25
N PRO A 471 -6.60 9.07 -28.23
CA PRO A 471 -6.85 8.33 -27.01
C PRO A 471 -5.56 7.99 -26.26
N LEU A 472 -5.61 8.01 -24.93
CA LEU A 472 -4.51 7.61 -24.05
C LEU A 472 -4.91 6.38 -23.24
N ILE A 473 -4.11 5.31 -23.29
CA ILE A 473 -4.31 4.09 -22.52
C ILE A 473 -3.11 3.89 -21.60
N LEU A 474 -3.36 3.76 -20.30
CA LEU A 474 -2.31 3.63 -19.28
C LEU A 474 -2.31 2.25 -18.61
N ASP A 475 -1.19 1.92 -17.98
CA ASP A 475 -0.99 0.68 -17.22
C ASP A 475 -0.96 0.90 -15.69
N GLN A 476 -1.24 2.13 -15.25
CA GLN A 476 -1.28 2.49 -13.83
C GLN A 476 -2.60 3.18 -13.45
N PRO A 477 -3.34 2.64 -12.46
CA PRO A 477 -4.65 3.16 -12.07
C PRO A 477 -4.60 4.57 -11.49
N GLU A 478 -3.51 4.94 -10.85
CA GLU A 478 -3.31 6.23 -10.19
C GLU A 478 -3.35 7.42 -11.16
N PHE A 479 -3.18 7.16 -12.46
CA PHE A 479 -3.03 8.20 -13.47
C PHE A 479 -4.25 8.37 -14.39
N ILE A 480 -5.37 7.71 -14.13
CA ILE A 480 -6.57 7.82 -14.99
C ILE A 480 -7.09 9.26 -15.19
N GLU A 481 -6.86 10.12 -14.19
CA GLU A 481 -7.26 11.53 -14.21
C GLU A 481 -6.49 12.38 -15.25
N HIS A 482 -5.40 11.85 -15.83
CA HIS A 482 -4.65 12.50 -16.92
C HIS A 482 -5.35 12.33 -18.29
N ASP A 483 -6.69 12.40 -18.29
CA ASP A 483 -7.55 12.21 -19.47
C ASP A 483 -7.35 10.86 -20.20
N ALA A 484 -6.82 9.86 -19.50
CA ALA A 484 -6.66 8.51 -20.05
C ALA A 484 -8.04 7.92 -20.34
N LEU A 485 -8.25 7.41 -21.54
CA LEU A 485 -9.49 6.75 -21.97
C LEU A 485 -9.77 5.52 -21.10
N MET A 486 -8.74 4.71 -20.84
CA MET A 486 -8.82 3.61 -19.91
C MET A 486 -7.47 3.25 -19.32
N VAL A 487 -7.51 2.52 -18.21
CA VAL A 487 -6.36 1.86 -17.60
C VAL A 487 -6.55 0.35 -17.67
N VAL A 488 -5.52 -0.38 -18.09
CA VAL A 488 -5.43 -1.83 -17.94
C VAL A 488 -4.09 -2.14 -17.29
N GLY A 489 -4.10 -2.15 -15.96
CA GLY A 489 -2.89 -2.02 -15.16
C GLY A 489 -2.82 -2.98 -13.97
N ILE A 490 -1.94 -2.67 -13.02
CA ILE A 490 -1.75 -3.44 -11.78
C ILE A 490 -2.12 -2.58 -10.56
N ASP A 491 -2.75 -3.21 -9.56
CA ASP A 491 -2.96 -2.65 -8.22
C ASP A 491 -1.65 -2.66 -7.41
N TYR A 492 -0.87 -1.59 -7.49
CA TYR A 492 0.42 -1.51 -6.82
C TYR A 492 0.32 -1.37 -5.29
N LYS A 493 -0.86 -1.07 -4.75
CA LYS A 493 -1.10 -1.20 -3.31
C LYS A 493 -0.98 -2.66 -2.85
N GLU A 494 -1.43 -3.62 -3.65
CA GLU A 494 -1.32 -5.04 -3.32
C GLU A 494 0.11 -5.55 -3.44
N SER A 495 0.92 -5.04 -4.38
CA SER A 495 2.35 -5.36 -4.43
C SER A 495 3.10 -4.79 -3.21
N GLY A 496 2.71 -3.61 -2.73
CA GLY A 496 3.20 -3.04 -1.47
C GLY A 496 2.87 -3.91 -0.25
N LYS A 497 1.62 -4.39 -0.14
CA LYS A 497 1.21 -5.30 0.93
C LYS A 497 2.02 -6.61 0.92
N ALA A 498 2.18 -7.21 -0.26
CA ALA A 498 2.97 -8.44 -0.40
C ALA A 498 4.45 -8.23 -0.04
N ALA A 499 5.02 -7.07 -0.40
CA ALA A 499 6.39 -6.72 -0.07
C ALA A 499 6.61 -6.55 1.43
N ALA A 500 5.59 -6.11 2.18
CA ALA A 500 5.66 -5.99 3.63
C ALA A 500 6.01 -7.33 4.28
N ASP A 501 5.40 -8.43 3.83
CA ASP A 501 5.65 -9.78 4.37
C ASP A 501 7.09 -10.26 4.13
N LEU A 502 7.70 -9.89 3.01
CA LEU A 502 9.10 -10.20 2.74
C LEU A 502 10.02 -9.31 3.57
N LEU A 503 9.69 -8.02 3.67
CA LEU A 503 10.46 -7.05 4.43
C LEU A 503 10.49 -7.37 5.94
N THR A 504 9.36 -7.75 6.55
CA THR A 504 9.34 -8.15 7.97
C THR A 504 10.20 -9.39 8.25
N LYS A 505 10.20 -10.38 7.35
CA LYS A 505 11.06 -11.58 7.44
C LYS A 505 12.53 -11.20 7.36
N VAL A 506 12.90 -10.36 6.40
CA VAL A 506 14.27 -9.89 6.24
C VAL A 506 14.72 -9.08 7.47
N LEU A 507 13.90 -8.15 7.95
CA LEU A 507 14.19 -7.33 9.13
C LEU A 507 14.34 -8.17 10.42
N THR A 508 13.70 -9.32 10.49
CA THR A 508 13.79 -10.24 11.64
C THR A 508 14.87 -11.31 11.51
N GLY A 509 15.62 -11.31 10.40
CA GLY A 509 16.84 -12.11 10.23
C GLY A 509 16.69 -13.29 9.28
N VAL A 510 15.57 -13.44 8.57
CA VAL A 510 15.45 -14.42 7.48
C VAL A 510 16.32 -13.97 6.31
N LYS A 511 17.14 -14.89 5.79
CA LYS A 511 18.07 -14.58 4.69
C LYS A 511 17.30 -14.44 3.38
N PRO A 512 17.49 -13.37 2.60
CA PRO A 512 16.85 -13.21 1.29
C PRO A 512 17.05 -14.41 0.37
N ALA A 513 18.24 -15.03 0.35
CA ALA A 513 18.54 -16.26 -0.40
C ALA A 513 17.57 -17.45 -0.18
N THR A 514 16.81 -17.44 0.93
CA THR A 514 15.82 -18.49 1.25
C THR A 514 14.39 -18.10 0.88
N LEU A 515 14.20 -16.89 0.36
CA LEU A 515 12.92 -16.28 0.04
C LEU A 515 12.85 -16.07 -1.47
N PRO A 516 12.18 -16.97 -2.22
CA PRO A 516 11.98 -16.79 -3.65
C PRO A 516 11.32 -15.44 -3.96
N PHE A 517 11.63 -14.90 -5.14
CA PHE A 517 10.86 -13.81 -5.71
C PHE A 517 9.41 -14.27 -5.88
N GLN A 518 8.47 -13.32 -5.81
CA GLN A 518 7.05 -13.58 -6.06
C GLN A 518 6.56 -12.63 -7.13
N ASN A 519 5.53 -12.99 -7.89
CA ASN A 519 4.87 -12.06 -8.81
C ASN A 519 3.46 -11.74 -8.29
N VAL A 520 3.21 -10.48 -7.99
CA VAL A 520 1.88 -9.97 -7.59
C VAL A 520 1.45 -8.94 -8.61
N SER A 521 0.60 -9.38 -9.53
CA SER A 521 0.03 -8.58 -10.62
C SER A 521 -1.49 -8.66 -10.59
N LYS A 522 -2.11 -8.11 -9.55
CA LYS A 522 -3.57 -8.00 -9.49
C LYS A 522 -4.02 -6.98 -10.52
N GLN A 523 -4.62 -7.45 -11.61
CA GLN A 523 -5.08 -6.58 -12.69
C GLN A 523 -6.19 -5.65 -12.22
N VAL A 524 -6.12 -4.41 -12.70
CA VAL A 524 -7.17 -3.39 -12.53
C VAL A 524 -7.53 -2.84 -13.90
N ILE A 525 -8.85 -2.81 -14.19
CA ILE A 525 -9.39 -2.18 -15.38
C ILE A 525 -10.21 -0.98 -14.93
N LEU A 526 -9.84 0.22 -15.37
CA LEU A 526 -10.58 1.46 -15.13
C LEU A 526 -10.98 2.09 -16.46
N LEU A 527 -12.21 2.60 -16.54
CA LEU A 527 -12.75 3.26 -17.73
C LEU A 527 -13.04 4.73 -17.42
N ASN A 528 -12.69 5.64 -18.33
CA ASN A 528 -12.93 7.07 -18.19
C ASN A 528 -14.04 7.53 -19.15
N GLU A 529 -15.26 7.62 -18.63
CA GLU A 529 -16.44 8.05 -19.40
C GLU A 529 -16.31 9.49 -19.93
N ALA A 530 -15.60 10.37 -19.23
CA ALA A 530 -15.41 11.76 -19.67
C ALA A 530 -14.48 11.82 -20.89
N SER A 531 -13.38 11.07 -20.87
CA SER A 531 -12.46 10.94 -22.00
C SER A 531 -13.15 10.23 -23.17
N ALA A 532 -13.91 9.16 -22.92
CA ALA A 532 -14.68 8.46 -23.95
C ALA A 532 -15.70 9.39 -24.63
N LYS A 533 -16.44 10.20 -23.86
CA LYS A 533 -17.38 11.18 -24.42
C LYS A 533 -16.69 12.23 -25.29
N ARG A 534 -15.53 12.75 -24.85
CA ARG A 534 -14.72 13.71 -25.63
C ARG A 534 -14.25 13.10 -26.95
N LEU A 535 -13.78 11.85 -26.90
CA LEU A 535 -13.25 11.11 -28.05
C LEU A 535 -14.36 10.48 -28.91
N HIS A 536 -15.64 10.67 -28.56
CA HIS A 536 -16.79 10.04 -29.23
C HIS A 536 -16.72 8.50 -29.26
N ILE A 537 -16.21 7.90 -28.20
CA ILE A 537 -16.07 6.46 -28.00
C ILE A 537 -17.19 5.97 -27.07
N THR A 538 -17.74 4.80 -27.36
CA THR A 538 -18.69 4.10 -26.49
C THR A 538 -18.05 2.81 -26.00
N PHE A 539 -18.02 2.61 -24.68
CA PHE A 539 -17.50 1.36 -24.12
C PHE A 539 -18.48 0.20 -24.38
N PRO A 540 -18.01 -0.98 -24.82
CA PRO A 540 -18.84 -2.17 -24.90
C PRO A 540 -19.32 -2.60 -23.51
N ASN A 541 -20.60 -3.03 -23.39
CA ASN A 541 -21.19 -3.47 -22.12
C ASN A 541 -20.37 -4.56 -21.40
N GLU A 542 -19.76 -5.48 -22.16
CA GLU A 542 -18.87 -6.51 -21.62
C GLU A 542 -17.68 -5.92 -20.87
N LEU A 543 -17.15 -4.79 -21.35
CA LEU A 543 -16.00 -4.13 -20.75
C LEU A 543 -16.39 -3.39 -19.46
N THR A 544 -17.57 -2.78 -19.45
CA THR A 544 -18.16 -2.16 -18.26
C THR A 544 -18.38 -3.19 -17.15
N ALA A 545 -18.72 -4.43 -17.49
CA ALA A 545 -18.87 -5.53 -16.53
C ALA A 545 -17.54 -6.08 -15.98
N LEU A 546 -16.44 -5.92 -16.73
CA LEU A 546 -15.08 -6.33 -16.32
C LEU A 546 -14.33 -5.25 -15.53
N ALA A 547 -14.79 -4.00 -15.57
CA ALA A 547 -14.16 -2.89 -14.87
C ALA A 547 -14.12 -3.18 -13.35
N THR A 548 -12.91 -3.26 -12.79
CA THR A 548 -12.66 -3.56 -11.36
C THR A 548 -13.25 -2.48 -10.46
N ALA A 549 -13.27 -1.27 -10.99
CA ALA A 549 -14.21 -0.20 -10.73
C ALA A 549 -14.28 0.60 -12.03
N THR A 550 -15.41 1.22 -12.38
CA THR A 550 -15.27 2.50 -13.07
C THR A 550 -14.50 3.37 -12.09
N ALA A 551 -13.32 3.90 -12.46
CA ALA A 551 -12.88 5.10 -11.76
C ALA A 551 -14.02 6.06 -11.96
N ALA A 552 -14.87 6.21 -10.94
CA ALA A 552 -15.79 7.31 -10.94
C ALA A 552 -14.85 8.51 -11.10
N PRO A 553 -14.94 9.32 -12.17
CA PRO A 553 -14.35 10.65 -12.09
C PRO A 553 -14.79 11.17 -10.73
N GLN A 554 -13.81 11.56 -9.90
CA GLN A 554 -14.09 12.13 -8.59
C GLN A 554 -15.28 13.08 -8.78
N PRO A 555 -16.44 12.82 -8.14
CA PRO A 555 -17.71 13.34 -8.62
C PRO A 555 -17.57 14.81 -8.93
N ALA A 556 -17.89 15.21 -10.16
CA ALA A 556 -17.83 16.61 -10.54
C ALA A 556 -18.58 17.40 -9.47
N LEU A 557 -17.98 18.48 -8.98
CA LEU A 557 -18.63 19.28 -7.96
C LEU A 557 -19.97 19.75 -8.52
N ASN A 558 -21.01 19.58 -7.72
CA ASN A 558 -22.38 19.91 -8.09
C ASN A 558 -22.60 21.43 -8.23
N HIS A 559 -21.67 22.25 -7.76
CA HIS A 559 -21.64 23.70 -7.91
C HIS A 559 -20.21 24.23 -7.63
N THR A 560 -19.99 25.51 -7.92
CA THR A 560 -18.77 26.22 -7.51
C THR A 560 -18.82 26.52 -6.02
N TRP A 561 -17.94 25.91 -5.24
CA TRP A 561 -17.88 26.10 -3.79
C TRP A 561 -17.28 27.45 -3.39
N LYS A 562 -17.86 28.11 -2.40
CA LYS A 562 -17.29 29.30 -1.77
C LYS A 562 -16.48 28.93 -0.53
N ILE A 563 -15.16 29.00 -0.65
CA ILE A 563 -14.22 28.58 0.39
C ILE A 563 -13.59 29.81 1.04
N LYS A 564 -13.70 29.93 2.36
CA LYS A 564 -13.01 30.98 3.11
C LYS A 564 -11.78 30.44 3.82
N ARG A 565 -10.60 30.97 3.51
CA ARG A 565 -9.36 30.67 4.22
C ARG A 565 -9.14 31.74 5.28
N LEU A 566 -9.14 31.35 6.54
CA LEU A 566 -9.04 32.24 7.69
C LEU A 566 -7.68 32.07 8.36
N LEU A 567 -6.89 33.14 8.32
CA LEU A 567 -5.60 33.25 8.98
C LEU A 567 -5.72 34.09 10.25
N TYR A 568 -4.97 33.71 11.29
CA TYR A 568 -4.84 34.59 12.46
C TYR A 568 -3.87 35.74 12.15
N VAL A 569 -2.72 35.42 11.58
CA VAL A 569 -1.67 36.38 11.18
C VAL A 569 -0.85 35.79 10.03
N GLU A 570 -0.40 36.64 9.12
CA GLU A 570 0.49 36.29 8.04
C GLU A 570 1.87 35.89 8.59
N SER A 571 2.37 34.75 8.13
CA SER A 571 3.69 34.26 8.48
C SER A 571 4.21 33.29 7.41
N PRO A 572 5.54 33.11 7.26
CA PRO A 572 6.07 32.19 6.27
C PRO A 572 5.52 30.75 6.37
N PRO A 573 5.35 30.14 7.57
CA PRO A 573 4.69 28.83 7.69
C PRO A 573 3.24 28.83 7.20
N ALA A 574 2.48 29.89 7.47
CA ALA A 574 1.10 30.01 6.99
C ALA A 574 1.04 30.18 5.46
N GLU A 575 1.96 30.94 4.87
CA GLU A 575 2.11 31.09 3.41
C GLU A 575 2.46 29.75 2.74
N GLN A 576 3.36 28.97 3.34
CA GLN A 576 3.66 27.61 2.87
C GLN A 576 2.40 26.72 2.87
N ALA A 577 1.60 26.77 3.94
CA ALA A 577 0.35 26.04 4.01
C ALA A 577 -0.68 26.51 2.97
N LEU A 578 -0.79 27.82 2.71
CA LEU A 578 -1.66 28.35 1.66
C LEU A 578 -1.23 27.86 0.27
N GLN A 579 0.08 27.90 -0.03
CA GLN A 579 0.61 27.38 -1.29
C GLN A 579 0.34 25.88 -1.44
N GLY A 580 0.51 25.11 -0.35
CA GLY A 580 0.15 23.69 -0.32
C GLY A 580 -1.34 23.45 -0.58
N ILE A 581 -2.21 24.30 -0.03
CA ILE A 581 -3.67 24.22 -0.30
C ILE A 581 -3.97 24.43 -1.78
N ASP A 582 -3.36 25.45 -2.39
CA ASP A 582 -3.58 25.76 -3.81
C ASP A 582 -3.12 24.62 -4.72
N ASP A 583 -1.94 24.06 -4.45
CA ASP A 583 -1.40 22.93 -5.20
C ASP A 583 -2.19 21.63 -4.94
N GLY A 584 -2.67 21.42 -3.71
CA GLY A 584 -3.49 20.26 -3.36
C GLY A 584 -4.85 20.27 -4.06
N PHE A 585 -5.49 21.43 -4.20
CA PHE A 585 -6.72 21.54 -5.00
C PHE A 585 -6.46 21.28 -6.48
N LYS A 586 -5.35 21.79 -7.02
CA LYS A 586 -4.94 21.52 -8.40
C LYS A 586 -4.68 20.02 -8.62
N ALA A 587 -3.96 19.37 -7.70
CA ALA A 587 -3.69 17.94 -7.75
C ALA A 587 -4.96 17.10 -7.62
N ALA A 588 -5.96 17.59 -6.88
CA ALA A 588 -7.29 17.01 -6.83
C ALA A 588 -8.13 17.25 -8.11
N GLY A 589 -7.58 17.88 -9.16
CA GLY A 589 -8.29 18.17 -10.40
C GLY A 589 -9.31 19.32 -10.30
N LEU A 590 -9.24 20.15 -9.25
CA LEU A 590 -10.15 21.27 -9.04
C LEU A 590 -9.57 22.57 -9.60
N THR A 591 -10.41 23.36 -10.27
CA THR A 591 -10.03 24.61 -10.94
C THR A 591 -10.66 25.82 -10.23
N SER A 592 -9.83 26.77 -9.81
CA SER A 592 -10.30 28.05 -9.25
C SER A 592 -11.16 28.84 -10.26
N GLY A 593 -12.23 29.48 -9.79
CA GLY A 593 -13.22 30.20 -10.61
C GLY A 593 -14.27 29.31 -11.28
N LYS A 594 -14.05 27.99 -11.33
CA LYS A 594 -14.98 27.00 -11.88
C LYS A 594 -15.53 26.08 -10.79
N ASP A 595 -14.64 25.38 -10.11
CA ASP A 595 -14.99 24.36 -9.12
C ASP A 595 -15.06 24.96 -7.70
N PHE A 596 -14.26 26.00 -7.44
CA PHE A 596 -14.32 26.77 -6.21
C PHE A 596 -13.89 28.23 -6.42
N VAL A 597 -14.25 29.10 -5.49
CA VAL A 597 -13.69 30.45 -5.32
C VAL A 597 -13.16 30.60 -3.91
N LEU A 598 -11.94 31.13 -3.78
CA LEU A 598 -11.30 31.38 -2.50
C LEU A 598 -11.52 32.82 -2.08
N SER A 599 -11.80 33.03 -0.79
CA SER A 599 -11.70 34.33 -0.15
C SER A 599 -10.78 34.22 1.07
N ASP A 600 -9.73 35.03 1.10
CA ASP A 600 -8.77 35.04 2.20
C ASP A 600 -9.12 36.15 3.18
N ALA A 601 -9.00 35.85 4.47
CA ALA A 601 -9.15 36.83 5.53
C ALA A 601 -8.06 36.60 6.58
N SER A 602 -7.43 37.69 7.01
CA SER A 602 -6.47 37.71 8.12
C SER A 602 -7.03 38.50 9.27
N ALA A 603 -6.88 37.97 10.48
CA ALA A 603 -7.22 38.67 11.71
C ALA A 603 -6.12 39.62 12.20
N GLN A 604 -4.95 39.65 11.54
CA GLN A 604 -3.83 40.54 11.88
C GLN A 604 -3.38 40.42 13.35
N ALA A 605 -3.40 39.19 13.88
CA ALA A 605 -3.15 38.87 15.28
C ALA A 605 -4.09 39.56 16.30
N ASP A 606 -5.30 39.94 15.88
CA ASP A 606 -6.30 40.58 16.74
C ASP A 606 -7.55 39.70 16.88
N MET A 607 -7.83 39.27 18.12
CA MET A 607 -8.98 38.41 18.44
C MET A 607 -10.34 39.09 18.21
N THR A 608 -10.42 40.42 18.29
CA THR A 608 -11.65 41.19 17.99
C THR A 608 -11.92 41.15 16.49
N ILE A 609 -10.89 41.38 15.67
CA ILE A 609 -10.98 41.26 14.21
C ILE A 609 -11.34 39.81 13.83
N LEU A 610 -10.66 38.81 14.43
CA LEU A 610 -10.96 37.39 14.20
C LEU A 610 -12.42 37.06 14.51
N SER A 611 -12.89 37.49 15.67
CA SER A 611 -14.27 37.32 16.13
C SER A 611 -15.26 37.97 15.15
N GLY A 612 -14.97 39.18 14.67
CA GLY A 612 -15.78 39.88 13.68
C GLY A 612 -15.81 39.19 12.31
N ILE A 613 -14.67 38.67 11.82
CA ILE A 613 -14.62 37.87 10.60
C ILE A 613 -15.45 36.60 10.78
N ALA A 614 -15.32 35.90 11.90
CA ALA A 614 -16.07 34.68 12.17
C ALA A 614 -17.58 34.90 12.28
N ASP A 615 -18.04 36.07 12.72
CA ASP A 615 -19.47 36.43 12.74
C ASP A 615 -20.08 36.52 11.34
N THR A 616 -19.31 36.95 10.34
CA THR A 616 -19.83 37.11 8.98
C THR A 616 -19.93 35.79 8.21
N ILE A 617 -19.13 34.77 8.56
CA ILE A 617 -19.04 33.47 7.86
C ILE A 617 -20.40 32.80 7.64
N ASN A 618 -21.29 32.85 8.63
CA ASN A 618 -22.61 32.21 8.52
C ASN A 618 -23.58 32.96 7.57
N SER A 619 -23.21 34.16 7.11
CA SER A 619 -24.10 35.07 6.39
C SER A 619 -23.53 35.62 5.07
N ASP A 620 -22.24 35.46 4.81
CA ASP A 620 -21.58 35.98 3.61
C ASP A 620 -21.58 34.98 2.42
N GLY A 621 -22.22 33.83 2.62
CA GLY A 621 -22.34 32.78 1.62
C GLY A 621 -21.14 31.82 1.57
N THR A 622 -20.28 31.82 2.60
CA THR A 622 -19.25 30.78 2.77
C THR A 622 -19.90 29.39 2.90
N GLU A 623 -19.34 28.41 2.19
CA GLU A 623 -19.83 27.02 2.18
C GLU A 623 -18.85 26.04 2.84
N LEU A 624 -17.55 26.37 2.85
CA LEU A 624 -16.50 25.64 3.56
C LEU A 624 -15.51 26.62 4.18
N VAL A 625 -15.12 26.38 5.42
CA VAL A 625 -14.12 27.20 6.12
C VAL A 625 -12.82 26.41 6.26
N MET A 626 -11.73 26.99 5.78
CA MET A 626 -10.39 26.49 6.06
C MET A 626 -9.73 27.36 7.11
N THR A 627 -9.43 26.80 8.28
CA THR A 627 -8.81 27.54 9.39
C THR A 627 -7.33 27.24 9.44
N LEU A 628 -6.50 28.28 9.40
CA LEU A 628 -5.05 28.19 9.54
C LEU A 628 -4.68 28.76 10.91
N SER A 629 -4.13 27.91 11.79
CA SER A 629 -3.83 28.16 13.22
C SER A 629 -4.93 27.77 14.22
N THR A 630 -4.53 27.69 15.49
CA THR A 630 -5.39 27.29 16.61
C THR A 630 -6.44 28.36 16.99
N PRO A 631 -6.10 29.66 17.09
CA PRO A 631 -7.10 30.69 17.39
C PRO A 631 -8.22 30.76 16.36
N THR A 632 -7.90 30.57 15.07
CA THR A 632 -8.91 30.55 14.00
C THR A 632 -9.81 29.33 14.11
N LEU A 633 -9.25 28.15 14.39
CA LEU A 633 -10.04 26.95 14.63
C LEU A 633 -10.97 27.13 15.83
N GLU A 634 -10.47 27.54 16.99
CA GLU A 634 -11.26 27.75 18.21
C GLU A 634 -12.41 28.72 17.99
N THR A 635 -12.13 29.87 17.38
CA THR A 635 -13.14 30.91 17.13
C THR A 635 -14.20 30.42 16.16
N VAL A 636 -13.80 29.75 15.08
CA VAL A 636 -14.73 29.18 14.09
C VAL A 636 -15.53 28.03 14.71
N LEU A 637 -14.93 27.15 15.52
CA LEU A 637 -15.65 26.11 16.23
C LEU A 637 -16.70 26.70 17.17
N HIS A 638 -16.42 27.83 17.83
CA HIS A 638 -17.39 28.51 18.69
C HIS A 638 -18.56 29.14 17.92
N LYS A 639 -18.31 29.74 16.76
CA LYS A 639 -19.30 30.56 16.03
C LYS A 639 -19.96 29.88 14.82
N VAL A 640 -19.30 28.89 14.23
CA VAL A 640 -19.69 28.21 13.00
C VAL A 640 -19.95 26.73 13.31
N LYS A 641 -21.22 26.39 13.51
CA LYS A 641 -21.63 25.04 13.95
C LYS A 641 -22.08 24.12 12.82
N LYS A 642 -22.43 24.69 11.66
CA LYS A 642 -23.09 23.95 10.56
C LYS A 642 -22.17 23.69 9.37
N LEU A 643 -21.33 24.66 9.01
CA LEU A 643 -20.48 24.54 7.83
C LEU A 643 -19.36 23.51 8.08
N PRO A 644 -18.91 22.80 7.03
CA PRO A 644 -17.68 22.03 7.09
C PRO A 644 -16.47 22.91 7.40
N ILE A 645 -15.64 22.43 8.33
CA ILE A 645 -14.41 23.06 8.77
C ILE A 645 -13.25 22.12 8.47
N VAL A 646 -12.27 22.59 7.71
CA VAL A 646 -11.03 21.87 7.42
C VAL A 646 -9.86 22.66 7.96
N PHE A 647 -9.27 22.20 9.06
CA PHE A 647 -8.16 22.93 9.67
C PHE A 647 -6.80 22.49 9.13
N THR A 648 -5.84 23.41 9.14
CA THR A 648 -4.42 23.12 9.02
C THR A 648 -3.60 24.03 9.94
N PHE A 649 -2.31 23.75 10.11
CA PHE A 649 -1.41 24.58 10.92
C PHE A 649 -1.84 24.72 12.40
N VAL A 650 -2.57 23.73 12.92
CA VAL A 650 -3.03 23.68 14.31
C VAL A 650 -2.03 22.88 15.16
N ALA A 651 -1.71 23.32 16.38
CA ALA A 651 -0.77 22.60 17.25
C ALA A 651 -1.38 21.30 17.79
N ASP A 652 -2.58 21.41 18.38
CA ASP A 652 -3.35 20.27 18.87
C ASP A 652 -4.85 20.54 18.67
N PRO A 653 -5.54 19.77 17.81
CA PRO A 653 -6.94 20.01 17.51
C PRO A 653 -7.88 19.58 18.66
N VAL A 654 -7.45 18.68 19.54
CA VAL A 654 -8.25 18.28 20.72
C VAL A 654 -8.27 19.42 21.73
N VAL A 655 -7.12 20.05 21.97
CA VAL A 655 -7.01 21.24 22.83
C VAL A 655 -7.85 22.39 22.27
N ALA A 656 -7.83 22.58 20.95
CA ALA A 656 -8.66 23.57 20.26
C ALA A 656 -10.18 23.28 20.32
N GLY A 657 -10.60 22.14 20.88
CA GLY A 657 -12.00 21.76 21.02
C GLY A 657 -12.61 21.06 19.79
N ALA A 658 -11.80 20.60 18.83
CA ALA A 658 -12.27 19.95 17.61
C ALA A 658 -12.75 18.50 17.82
N GLY A 659 -12.44 17.89 18.97
CA GLY A 659 -12.72 16.48 19.23
C GLY A 659 -12.05 15.94 20.48
N LYS A 660 -12.05 14.61 20.62
CA LYS A 660 -11.31 13.87 21.66
C LYS A 660 -10.11 13.09 21.12
N SER A 661 -10.12 12.75 19.83
CA SER A 661 -9.03 12.05 19.15
C SER A 661 -9.12 12.26 17.63
N ASP A 662 -8.14 11.73 16.89
CA ASP A 662 -8.07 11.81 15.43
C ASP A 662 -9.31 11.20 14.74
N THR A 663 -10.03 10.26 15.37
CA THR A 663 -11.25 9.63 14.83
C THR A 663 -12.53 9.97 15.60
N GLU A 664 -12.41 10.35 16.88
CA GLU A 664 -13.52 10.79 17.71
C GLU A 664 -13.59 12.32 17.79
N HIS A 665 -13.97 12.96 16.67
CA HIS A 665 -14.08 14.42 16.57
C HIS A 665 -15.48 14.93 16.23
N LEU A 666 -15.67 16.25 16.22
CA LEU A 666 -16.91 16.92 15.86
C LEU A 666 -17.35 16.57 14.43
N ALA A 667 -18.66 16.54 14.21
CA ALA A 667 -19.25 16.01 12.97
C ALA A 667 -18.90 16.83 11.71
N ASN A 668 -18.74 18.14 11.85
CA ASN A 668 -18.46 19.04 10.74
C ASN A 668 -16.97 19.41 10.63
N VAL A 669 -16.07 18.70 11.31
CA VAL A 669 -14.65 19.09 11.42
C VAL A 669 -13.74 17.97 10.98
N THR A 670 -12.77 18.28 10.13
CA THR A 670 -11.60 17.44 9.82
C THR A 670 -10.38 18.33 9.65
N GLY A 671 -9.18 17.77 9.46
CA GLY A 671 -8.00 18.60 9.21
C GLY A 671 -6.67 17.91 9.45
N VAL A 672 -5.62 18.73 9.41
CA VAL A 672 -4.22 18.34 9.55
C VAL A 672 -3.58 19.18 10.64
N TYR A 673 -2.88 18.57 11.59
CA TYR A 673 -2.22 19.30 12.68
C TYR A 673 -0.71 19.11 12.65
N THR A 674 0.00 20.12 13.13
CA THR A 674 1.45 20.31 12.97
C THR A 674 2.10 20.59 14.32
N LEU A 675 1.98 19.65 15.27
CA LEU A 675 2.69 19.75 16.54
C LEU A 675 4.20 19.77 16.30
N ALA A 676 4.91 20.74 16.89
CA ALA A 676 6.34 20.85 16.73
C ALA A 676 7.10 19.63 17.30
N PRO A 677 8.21 19.23 16.66
CA PRO A 677 9.05 18.10 17.06
C PRO A 677 9.93 18.41 18.30
N TYR A 678 9.28 18.67 19.43
CA TYR A 678 9.96 19.03 20.69
C TYR A 678 10.83 17.90 21.24
N LYS A 679 10.43 16.64 21.04
CA LYS A 679 11.18 15.47 21.50
C LYS A 679 12.51 15.35 20.76
N GLU A 680 12.48 15.57 19.46
CA GLU A 680 13.63 15.53 18.57
C GLU A 680 14.62 16.65 18.93
N MET A 681 14.10 17.86 19.16
CA MET A 681 14.93 19.00 19.61
C MET A 681 15.62 18.68 20.94
N VAL A 682 14.88 18.23 21.95
CA VAL A 682 15.47 17.92 23.27
C VAL A 682 16.46 16.75 23.18
N ALA A 683 16.18 15.72 22.38
CA ALA A 683 17.11 14.62 22.15
C ALA A 683 18.42 15.09 21.49
N LEU A 684 18.33 16.00 20.51
CA LEU A 684 19.48 16.62 19.87
C LEU A 684 20.30 17.43 20.88
N LEU A 685 19.65 18.26 21.70
CA LEU A 685 20.33 19.02 22.75
C LEU A 685 21.10 18.11 23.69
N LYS A 686 20.48 17.02 24.15
CA LYS A 686 21.13 16.07 25.06
C LYS A 686 22.31 15.34 24.41
N GLN A 687 22.20 15.02 23.12
CA GLN A 687 23.23 14.31 22.37
C GLN A 687 24.45 15.20 22.08
N TYR A 688 24.22 16.40 21.56
CA TYR A 688 25.27 17.25 21.00
C TYR A 688 25.72 18.37 21.93
N TYR A 689 24.86 18.77 22.86
CA TYR A 689 25.11 19.85 23.80
C TYR A 689 24.76 19.40 25.24
N PRO A 690 25.38 18.31 25.74
CA PRO A 690 25.02 17.72 27.04
C PRO A 690 25.21 18.67 28.23
N ASP A 691 26.02 19.73 28.05
CA ASP A 691 26.26 20.77 29.03
C ASP A 691 25.13 21.81 29.12
N PHE A 692 24.20 21.84 28.15
CA PHE A 692 23.04 22.73 28.22
C PHE A 692 22.07 22.19 29.27
N LYS A 693 22.00 22.87 30.41
CA LYS A 693 21.12 22.54 31.54
C LYS A 693 19.92 23.48 31.61
N LYS A 694 20.00 24.65 30.99
CA LYS A 694 18.98 25.68 31.07
C LYS A 694 18.77 26.34 29.72
N VAL A 695 17.54 26.28 29.19
CA VAL A 695 17.20 26.89 27.90
C VAL A 695 16.07 27.92 28.04
N GLY A 696 16.09 28.96 27.22
CA GLY A 696 15.09 30.02 27.22
C GLY A 696 14.06 29.88 26.10
N THR A 697 12.83 30.33 26.34
CA THR A 697 11.81 30.48 25.31
C THR A 697 10.82 31.61 25.65
N LEU A 698 10.28 32.27 24.62
CA LEU A 698 9.18 33.21 24.75
C LEU A 698 7.87 32.51 24.36
N PHE A 699 6.75 32.89 25.00
CA PHE A 699 5.42 32.37 24.67
C PHE A 699 4.35 33.44 24.91
N THR A 700 3.23 33.37 24.21
CA THR A 700 2.08 34.27 24.39
C THR A 700 1.00 33.61 25.27
N PRO A 701 0.75 34.11 26.50
CA PRO A 701 -0.23 33.52 27.41
C PRO A 701 -1.68 33.55 26.91
N GLY A 702 -2.00 34.49 26.03
CA GLY A 702 -3.34 34.64 25.45
C GLY A 702 -3.66 33.66 24.33
N GLU A 703 -2.72 32.79 23.94
CA GLU A 703 -2.88 31.81 22.87
C GLU A 703 -2.73 30.38 23.40
N ASP A 704 -3.82 29.60 23.32
CA ASP A 704 -3.84 28.23 23.87
C ASP A 704 -2.80 27.32 23.20
N ASN A 705 -2.56 27.48 21.89
CA ASN A 705 -1.46 26.77 21.20
C ASN A 705 -0.08 27.13 21.75
N SER A 706 0.15 28.39 22.10
CA SER A 706 1.44 28.83 22.63
C SER A 706 1.67 28.27 24.02
N VAL A 707 0.65 28.32 24.87
CA VAL A 707 0.66 27.71 26.21
C VAL A 707 0.87 26.20 26.12
N TYR A 708 0.16 25.52 25.20
CA TYR A 708 0.30 24.09 24.95
C TYR A 708 1.71 23.73 24.48
N ASN A 709 2.21 24.38 23.43
CA ASN A 709 3.57 24.20 22.91
C ASN A 709 4.63 24.40 23.99
N LYS A 710 4.49 25.46 24.79
CA LYS A 710 5.36 25.74 25.94
C LYS A 710 5.29 24.60 26.95
N ASN A 711 4.11 24.12 27.32
CA ASN A 711 3.95 23.03 28.29
C ASN A 711 4.61 21.74 27.79
N VAL A 712 4.33 21.34 26.54
CA VAL A 712 4.92 20.16 25.91
C VAL A 712 6.45 20.27 25.89
N PHE A 713 7.00 21.43 25.52
CA PHE A 713 8.44 21.64 25.51
C PHE A 713 9.05 21.58 26.93
N VAL A 714 8.46 22.27 27.90
CA VAL A 714 8.90 22.28 29.31
C VAL A 714 8.91 20.86 29.88
N GLU A 715 7.83 20.10 29.68
CA GLU A 715 7.73 18.72 30.17
C GLU A 715 8.76 17.80 29.51
N THR A 716 8.90 17.89 28.18
CA THR A 716 9.86 17.09 27.41
C THR A 716 11.30 17.39 27.84
N ALA A 717 11.65 18.67 28.01
CA ALA A 717 12.97 19.10 28.47
C ALA A 717 13.24 18.65 29.91
N LYS A 718 12.26 18.81 30.81
CA LYS A 718 12.36 18.40 32.22
C LYS A 718 12.64 16.90 32.35
N GLN A 719 11.99 16.05 31.56
CA GLN A 719 12.24 14.60 31.53
C GLN A 719 13.70 14.25 31.17
N GLN A 720 14.38 15.15 30.47
CA GLN A 720 15.77 14.97 30.06
C GLN A 720 16.77 15.74 30.93
N GLY A 721 16.31 16.40 32.00
CA GLY A 721 17.14 17.14 32.95
C GLY A 721 17.51 18.54 32.49
N ILE A 722 16.72 19.13 31.57
CA ILE A 722 16.91 20.50 31.08
C ILE A 722 15.81 21.39 31.68
N GLU A 723 16.20 22.47 32.36
CA GLU A 723 15.29 23.51 32.85
C GLU A 723 14.92 24.45 31.69
N VAL A 724 13.63 24.81 31.57
CA VAL A 724 13.16 25.77 30.57
C VAL A 724 12.71 27.05 31.26
N VAL A 725 13.40 28.16 30.95
CA VAL A 725 13.01 29.52 31.36
C VAL A 725 12.01 30.05 30.34
N THR A 726 10.79 30.32 30.78
CA THR A 726 9.71 30.84 29.95
C THR A 726 9.42 32.29 30.30
N LEU A 727 9.40 33.20 29.33
CA LEU A 727 8.88 34.57 29.53
C LEU A 727 7.64 34.83 28.68
N PRO A 728 6.59 35.44 29.26
CA PRO A 728 5.37 35.76 28.54
C PRO A 728 5.57 37.00 27.64
N VAL A 729 4.89 37.02 26.49
CA VAL A 729 4.80 38.15 25.56
C VAL A 729 3.35 38.34 25.17
N ASN A 730 2.72 39.48 25.51
CA ASN A 730 1.28 39.66 25.28
C ASN A 730 0.97 40.37 23.96
N SER A 731 1.98 40.98 23.32
CA SER A 731 1.80 41.67 22.04
C SER A 731 3.11 41.73 21.25
N ALA A 732 2.99 41.91 19.93
CA ALA A 732 4.14 42.10 19.05
C ALA A 732 5.02 43.32 19.42
N SER A 733 4.46 44.36 20.05
CA SER A 733 5.23 45.55 20.47
C SER A 733 6.07 45.31 21.73
N GLU A 734 5.70 44.34 22.56
CA GLU A 734 6.49 43.92 23.74
C GLU A 734 7.65 43.00 23.36
N LEU A 735 7.57 42.34 22.20
CA LEU A 735 8.50 41.29 21.79
C LEU A 735 9.98 41.72 21.82
N PRO A 736 10.41 42.91 21.34
CA PRO A 736 11.82 43.31 21.42
C PRO A 736 12.35 43.40 22.86
N ASN A 737 11.54 43.92 23.79
CA ASN A 737 11.94 44.04 25.19
C ASN A 737 11.98 42.66 25.88
N ALA A 738 11.00 41.80 25.61
CA ALA A 738 10.99 40.44 26.11
C ALA A 738 12.16 39.61 25.56
N ALA A 739 12.53 39.83 24.29
CA ALA A 739 13.68 39.20 23.66
C ALA A 739 15.00 39.60 24.32
N LEU A 740 15.17 40.88 24.67
CA LEU A 740 16.32 41.33 25.46
C LEU A 740 16.30 40.73 26.88
N ALA A 741 15.12 40.63 27.50
CA ALA A 741 14.97 40.09 28.85
C ALA A 741 15.32 38.60 28.92
N ILE A 742 14.85 37.77 27.98
CA ILE A 742 15.20 36.34 27.94
C ILE A 742 16.67 36.14 27.58
N ALA A 743 17.23 36.95 26.67
CA ALA A 743 18.65 36.88 26.30
C ALA A 743 19.58 37.25 27.47
N ALA A 744 19.12 38.09 28.40
CA ALA A 744 19.82 38.45 29.63
C ALA A 744 19.71 37.38 30.74
N GLN A 745 18.82 36.39 30.60
CA GLN A 745 18.72 35.29 31.56
C GLN A 745 19.97 34.39 31.48
N PRO A 746 20.33 33.70 32.57
CA PRO A 746 21.43 32.73 32.59
C PRO A 746 21.00 31.41 31.90
N ILE A 747 20.69 31.49 30.60
CA ILE A 747 20.37 30.35 29.74
C ILE A 747 21.60 29.95 28.91
N ASP A 748 21.74 28.66 28.63
CA ASP A 748 22.79 28.09 27.79
C ASP A 748 22.45 28.22 26.30
N ALA A 749 21.17 28.09 25.97
CA ALA A 749 20.64 28.29 24.62
C ALA A 749 19.21 28.83 24.67
N TRP A 750 18.79 29.48 23.59
CA TRP A 750 17.40 29.85 23.34
C TRP A 750 16.80 28.87 22.36
N VAL A 751 15.74 28.18 22.77
CA VAL A 751 14.93 27.30 21.91
C VAL A 751 13.56 27.94 21.76
N GLN A 752 13.34 28.67 20.66
CA GLN A 752 12.10 29.40 20.46
C GLN A 752 11.00 28.44 19.98
N ILE A 753 9.94 28.29 20.78
CA ILE A 753 8.76 27.48 20.42
C ILE A 753 7.92 28.16 19.33
N LEU A 754 7.01 27.41 18.71
CA LEU A 754 6.01 27.92 17.78
C LEU A 754 4.91 28.70 18.49
N ASP A 755 4.66 29.90 17.99
CA ASP A 755 3.70 30.87 18.49
C ASP A 755 3.37 31.83 17.35
N ASN A 756 2.10 32.18 17.17
CA ASN A 756 1.67 32.94 16.00
C ASN A 756 2.17 34.40 16.05
N GLN A 757 2.13 35.03 17.21
CA GLN A 757 2.57 36.42 17.41
C GLN A 757 4.07 36.57 17.41
N ILE A 758 4.79 35.56 17.92
CA ILE A 758 6.26 35.63 18.00
C ILE A 758 6.90 35.36 16.64
N VAL A 759 6.34 34.46 15.83
CA VAL A 759 6.90 34.10 14.51
C VAL A 759 6.99 35.30 13.57
N SER A 760 6.01 36.22 13.58
CA SER A 760 6.02 37.40 12.71
C SER A 760 7.08 38.44 13.09
N GLY A 761 7.50 38.46 14.37
CA GLY A 761 8.52 39.37 14.90
C GLY A 761 9.87 38.72 15.19
N PHE A 762 10.15 37.55 14.61
CA PHE A 762 11.30 36.71 14.97
C PHE A 762 12.67 37.39 14.77
N THR A 763 12.78 38.40 13.91
CA THR A 763 13.98 39.24 13.79
C THR A 763 14.43 39.90 15.11
N ALA A 764 13.49 40.29 15.99
CA ALA A 764 13.84 40.86 17.29
C ALA A 764 14.52 39.83 18.20
N ILE A 765 14.11 38.56 18.09
CA ILE A 765 14.72 37.43 18.80
C ILE A 765 16.14 37.18 18.28
N THR A 766 16.32 37.15 16.96
CA THR A 766 17.64 36.88 16.36
C THR A 766 18.63 37.98 16.70
N GLN A 767 18.21 39.25 16.69
CA GLN A 767 19.05 40.37 17.13
C GLN A 767 19.44 40.29 18.61
N ALA A 768 18.49 39.98 19.50
CA ALA A 768 18.76 39.86 20.93
C ALA A 768 19.70 38.67 21.23
N ALA A 769 19.45 37.52 20.61
CA ALA A 769 20.29 36.32 20.74
C ALA A 769 21.72 36.57 20.23
N ALA A 770 21.87 37.20 19.06
CA ALA A 770 23.17 37.57 18.50
C ALA A 770 23.93 38.55 19.41
N ARG A 771 23.25 39.59 19.92
CA ARG A 771 23.86 40.57 20.85
C ARG A 771 24.35 39.92 22.14
N ALA A 772 23.58 38.98 22.68
CA ALA A 772 23.94 38.22 23.88
C ALA A 772 24.84 37.01 23.61
N LYS A 773 25.15 36.71 22.33
CA LYS A 773 25.89 35.52 21.87
C LYS A 773 25.30 34.22 22.44
N LYS A 774 23.97 34.11 22.44
CA LYS A 774 23.24 32.92 22.87
C LYS A 774 22.90 32.07 21.65
N PRO A 775 23.21 30.75 21.64
CA PRO A 775 22.72 29.83 20.63
C PRO A 775 21.20 29.95 20.47
N LEU A 776 20.72 30.04 19.23
CA LEU A 776 19.31 30.17 18.91
C LEU A 776 18.88 29.00 18.02
N LEU A 777 17.92 28.22 18.52
CA LEU A 777 17.30 27.09 17.85
C LEU A 777 15.80 27.35 17.73
N THR A 778 15.15 26.82 16.69
CA THR A 778 13.74 27.09 16.38
C THR A 778 13.04 25.87 15.77
N PHE A 779 11.77 26.03 15.38
CA PHE A 779 10.96 25.00 14.74
C PHE A 779 10.41 25.42 13.37
N THR A 780 11.00 26.46 12.78
CA THR A 780 10.65 26.97 11.46
C THR A 780 11.89 27.14 10.59
N GLU A 781 11.76 26.80 9.31
CA GLU A 781 12.80 27.09 8.31
C GLU A 781 13.09 28.59 8.21
N SER A 782 12.04 29.42 8.24
CA SER A 782 12.15 30.88 8.20
C SER A 782 12.96 31.44 9.36
N GLY A 783 12.89 30.82 10.54
CA GLY A 783 13.71 31.24 11.68
C GLY A 783 15.20 31.00 11.45
N VAL A 784 15.58 29.91 10.77
CA VAL A 784 16.99 29.67 10.37
C VAL A 784 17.43 30.71 9.36
N GLN A 785 16.59 31.02 8.36
CA GLN A 785 16.87 32.07 7.38
C GLN A 785 17.06 33.45 8.03
N GLN A 786 16.39 33.71 9.15
CA GLN A 786 16.47 34.99 9.87
C GLN A 786 17.57 35.08 10.93
N GLY A 787 18.34 34.02 11.18
CA GLY A 787 19.49 34.07 12.09
C GLY A 787 19.57 32.96 13.13
N ALA A 788 18.62 32.02 13.19
CA ALA A 788 18.76 30.84 14.04
C ALA A 788 19.80 29.87 13.44
N ALA A 789 20.49 29.13 14.30
CA ALA A 789 21.51 28.17 13.89
C ALA A 789 20.92 26.86 13.36
N LEU A 790 19.77 26.45 13.90
CA LEU A 790 19.17 25.15 13.62
C LEU A 790 17.66 25.17 13.82
N ALA A 791 16.93 24.40 13.01
CA ALA A 791 15.53 24.10 13.23
C ALA A 791 15.16 22.63 12.98
N PHE A 792 14.26 22.11 13.81
CA PHE A 792 13.42 20.96 13.44
C PHE A 792 12.05 21.47 13.03
N THR A 793 11.71 21.41 11.74
CA THR A 793 10.45 21.93 11.22
C THR A 793 9.55 20.81 10.72
N MET A 794 8.24 20.96 10.94
CA MET A 794 7.24 20.21 10.18
C MET A 794 7.19 20.74 8.73
N ASP A 795 6.67 19.94 7.81
CA ASP A 795 6.40 20.36 6.45
C ASP A 795 5.01 21.04 6.35
N TYR A 796 5.00 22.37 6.47
CA TYR A 796 3.77 23.15 6.42
C TYR A 796 3.14 23.20 5.03
N TYR A 797 3.95 23.07 3.98
CA TYR A 797 3.45 22.93 2.61
C TYR A 797 2.66 21.63 2.48
N GLN A 798 3.24 20.50 2.91
CA GLN A 798 2.53 19.22 2.90
C GLN A 798 1.27 19.25 3.77
N ALA A 799 1.31 19.91 4.93
CA ALA A 799 0.13 20.06 5.77
C ALA A 799 -1.02 20.83 5.08
N GLY A 800 -0.68 21.81 4.25
CA GLY A 800 -1.63 22.53 3.39
C GLY A 800 -2.20 21.63 2.29
N PHE A 801 -1.33 20.88 1.61
CA PHE A 801 -1.70 19.95 0.54
C PHE A 801 -2.66 18.85 1.03
N ASP A 802 -2.33 18.23 2.16
CA ASP A 802 -3.16 17.20 2.79
C ASP A 802 -4.51 17.76 3.23
N ALA A 803 -4.55 19.01 3.73
CA ALA A 803 -5.79 19.67 4.09
C ALA A 803 -6.66 19.97 2.86
N ALA A 804 -6.08 20.38 1.73
CA ALA A 804 -6.82 20.55 0.48
C ALA A 804 -7.39 19.22 -0.05
N THR A 805 -6.67 18.12 0.13
CA THR A 805 -7.17 16.78 -0.23
C THR A 805 -8.41 16.42 0.59
N LYS A 806 -8.38 16.65 1.91
CA LYS A 806 -9.56 16.46 2.78
C LYS A 806 -10.70 17.39 2.41
N ALA A 807 -10.41 18.66 2.10
CA ALA A 807 -11.42 19.61 1.65
C ALA A 807 -12.08 19.16 0.33
N ALA A 808 -11.31 18.62 -0.62
CA ALA A 808 -11.85 18.08 -1.85
C ALA A 808 -12.77 16.86 -1.60
N GLU A 809 -12.44 15.97 -0.66
CA GLU A 809 -13.33 14.89 -0.24
C GLU A 809 -14.67 15.42 0.31
N VAL A 810 -14.61 16.46 1.15
CA VAL A 810 -15.80 17.12 1.71
C VAL A 810 -16.64 17.76 0.62
N MET A 811 -16.02 18.49 -0.30
CA MET A 811 -16.69 19.15 -1.42
C MET A 811 -17.39 18.16 -2.35
N ARG A 812 -16.91 16.91 -2.39
CA ARG A 812 -17.50 15.78 -3.13
C ARG A 812 -18.55 15.00 -2.35
N GLY A 813 -18.96 15.51 -1.18
CA GLY A 813 -20.07 14.98 -0.41
C GLY A 813 -19.69 13.99 0.68
N LYS A 814 -18.39 13.75 0.93
CA LYS A 814 -17.98 12.97 2.10
C LYS A 814 -18.24 13.78 3.37
N ASN A 815 -18.80 13.12 4.37
CA ASN A 815 -19.03 13.77 5.65
C ASN A 815 -17.69 14.02 6.36
N PRO A 816 -17.39 15.25 6.83
CA PRO A 816 -16.15 15.53 7.58
C PRO A 816 -15.94 14.57 8.75
N LYS A 817 -17.01 14.08 9.39
CA LYS A 817 -16.97 13.11 10.48
C LYS A 817 -16.27 11.79 10.11
N ASP A 818 -16.31 11.40 8.84
CA ASP A 818 -15.74 10.16 8.33
C ASP A 818 -14.28 10.34 7.82
N ILE A 819 -13.72 11.53 8.01
CA ILE A 819 -12.36 11.89 7.61
C ILE A 819 -11.56 12.19 8.88
N ALA A 820 -10.72 11.25 9.30
CA ALA A 820 -9.89 11.39 10.48
C ALA A 820 -8.92 12.58 10.37
N PHE A 821 -8.53 13.15 11.51
CA PHE A 821 -7.41 14.10 11.56
C PHE A 821 -6.10 13.40 11.18
N SER A 822 -5.14 14.14 10.64
CA SER A 822 -3.82 13.59 10.30
C SER A 822 -2.68 14.57 10.61
N ARG A 823 -1.44 14.10 10.49
CA ARG A 823 -0.22 14.90 10.60
C ARG A 823 0.60 14.73 9.32
N PRO A 824 1.35 15.76 8.87
CA PRO A 824 2.28 15.59 7.75
C PRO A 824 3.41 14.64 8.17
N GLY A 825 3.83 13.78 7.24
CA GLY A 825 4.73 12.65 7.54
C GLY A 825 6.21 12.98 7.72
N LYS A 826 6.65 14.23 7.53
CA LYS A 826 8.08 14.59 7.49
C LYS A 826 8.46 15.68 8.49
N ILE A 827 9.43 15.36 9.36
CA ILE A 827 10.21 16.32 10.15
C ILE A 827 11.49 16.59 9.38
N ARG A 828 11.89 17.87 9.26
CA ARG A 828 13.14 18.27 8.58
C ARG A 828 14.09 18.95 9.54
N LEU A 829 15.35 18.55 9.52
CA LEU A 829 16.45 19.21 10.20
C LEU A 829 17.13 20.21 9.26
N ILE A 830 17.05 21.50 9.60
CA ILE A 830 17.64 22.59 8.83
C ILE A 830 18.74 23.24 9.66
N ILE A 831 19.93 23.39 9.09
CA ILE A 831 21.09 23.97 9.78
C ILE A 831 21.64 25.14 8.98
N SER A 832 22.05 26.21 9.66
CA SER A 832 22.93 27.23 9.09
C SER A 832 24.25 27.24 9.83
N GLU A 833 25.33 26.86 9.13
CA GLU A 833 26.68 26.87 9.69
C GLU A 833 27.16 28.29 9.98
N GLN A 834 26.80 29.24 9.11
CA GLN A 834 27.13 30.65 9.29
C GLN A 834 26.49 31.20 10.58
N HIS A 835 25.20 30.95 10.81
CA HIS A 835 24.53 31.39 12.02
C HIS A 835 25.05 30.66 13.26
N ALA A 836 25.30 29.35 13.15
CA ALA A 836 25.91 28.58 14.24
C ALA A 836 27.28 29.17 14.65
N GLN A 837 28.12 29.53 13.68
CA GLN A 837 29.41 30.17 13.94
C GLN A 837 29.24 31.53 14.64
N ASN A 838 28.32 32.37 14.15
CA ASN A 838 28.02 33.68 14.75
C ASN A 838 27.53 33.56 16.20
N LEU A 839 26.76 32.52 16.49
CA LEU A 839 26.21 32.23 17.82
C LEU A 839 27.11 31.33 18.67
N ARG A 840 28.31 30.98 18.18
CA ARG A 840 29.28 30.11 18.85
C ARG A 840 28.71 28.75 19.25
N LEU A 841 27.78 28.22 18.45
CA LEU A 841 27.22 26.89 18.61
C LEU A 841 28.08 25.88 17.82
N PRO A 842 28.77 24.94 18.47
CA PRO A 842 29.53 23.91 17.76
C PRO A 842 28.60 23.07 16.86
N MET A 843 29.05 22.76 15.65
CA MET A 843 28.32 21.90 14.71
C MET A 843 29.18 20.67 14.37
N PRO A 844 29.06 19.58 15.13
CA PRO A 844 29.77 18.33 14.85
C PRO A 844 29.44 17.79 13.44
N ALA A 845 30.40 17.12 12.82
CA ALA A 845 30.25 16.64 11.44
C ALA A 845 29.08 15.65 11.28
N ASP A 846 28.82 14.82 12.29
CA ASP A 846 27.72 13.87 12.29
C ASP A 846 26.35 14.55 12.49
N LEU A 847 26.29 15.70 13.15
CA LEU A 847 25.08 16.53 13.19
C LEU A 847 24.83 17.19 11.82
N LEU A 848 25.86 17.73 11.18
CA LEU A 848 25.77 18.31 9.83
C LEU A 848 25.33 17.26 8.79
N ALA A 849 25.81 16.02 8.92
CA ALA A 849 25.43 14.92 8.03
C ALA A 849 23.96 14.51 8.16
N LYS A 850 23.29 14.83 9.27
CA LYS A 850 21.86 14.56 9.49
C LYS A 850 20.94 15.65 8.94
N ALA A 851 21.48 16.79 8.53
CA ALA A 851 20.66 17.91 8.06
C ALA A 851 20.00 17.58 6.72
N ASP A 852 18.68 17.69 6.66
CA ASP A 852 17.92 17.65 5.41
C ASP A 852 18.24 18.85 4.51
N LYS A 853 18.59 19.99 5.12
CA LYS A 853 18.97 21.22 4.42
C LYS A 853 20.04 22.00 5.19
N ARG A 854 21.05 22.48 4.46
CA ARG A 854 22.10 23.38 4.96
C ARG A 854 21.97 24.73 4.25
N LEU A 855 22.03 25.82 5.03
CA LEU A 855 21.95 27.22 4.56
C LEU A 855 23.30 27.92 4.66
#